data_AF-A0A2N2NT00-F1
#
_entry.id   AF-A0A2N2NT00-F1
#
_cell.length_a   1.000
_cell.length_b   1.000
_cell.length_c   1.000
_cell.angle_alpha   90.00
_cell.angle_beta   90.00
_cell.angle_gamma   90.00
#
_symmetry.space_group_name_H-M   'P 1'
#
loop_
_entity.id
_entity.type
_entity.pdbx_description
1 polymer ?
#
loop_
_entity_poly.entity_id
_entity_poly.type
_entity_poly.pdbx_seq_one_letter_code
_entity_poly.pdbx_strand_id
1 'polypeptide(L)'
;MEFSYPKHDEKINRGTVIQLIVSALQNKKFVFGRQLAQKWLSYYPGDLTVQYYLALFYQKENQLELAADVTRKIIETDPEYLSAHELFVTLPIADEEKDLSSACIHVLGGVTKNKSALPAWGPALRVVKKSIGKEKFDNAGDLMVRILSLKLDNPIINLFHLKSIYFQKDANSVRNLAEIYHNKWPNTLFYKLILAEQLLESGEEEEAVNLLHDCVAKDSSGQIARRLWGDQHVFLPLWPDELSVRFDFQVPGEVASDMGWNRLPEGKFEESNYVYGDQTEEPSKSFSGEPRSKAFMEAEKEFQRIAKSIKKDFSGKLDGRFPVYVIMTTKTGMIQQYGQQTYNVITQSMSQINQVLQKKSGWDSLIFIPDDSKTQQKLNLAPITVIDPWKIKLAIHDLDKMLAKRGERIGAMLIVGGNEVVPFHRLPNPTDDVDDEIYSDNPYGSLDNNYFVTSWPLGRVIGEKGQDAGLLIQQLRQIVKFHMQPKSVNKVWERIVRSFTNIFTYKYLSSFGYSASVWKRSSTTVYKALGESKSLYISPNGKKQSLTKQDLVSVDFGYFNLHGLVDRPEWYGQRDYLDPPGNDYPVALSPDDLIINGKAPKVVLTEACYGGHVFGKNENESIALKYLSLGTNVVIGSTSTSYGSVAPPLIAADLFAQLFWQHIREGYLVGESFQRAKISFVQEMMNRQGYLDGEDQKTLIQFVYYGDPFFIYEGKEIQIKRVNLIDRPDKIRTISDHKNGGSSMDIPEETMQHVKSTLKSYLPGIDNADVKMSRLQIGSSRTVSADGQKQSKPKVLSDKFMVTVRNPIQINQNRYYQIARLTFDKKGSVIKVAMSR
;
A
#
# COMPACT_ATOMS: atom_id res chain seq x y z
N MET A 1 -11.85 29.33 2.66
CA MET A 1 -11.75 29.99 3.98
C MET A 1 -10.99 31.28 3.77
N GLU A 2 -11.58 32.39 4.20
CA GLU A 2 -10.91 33.69 4.29
C GLU A 2 -9.61 33.54 5.09
N PHE A 3 -8.51 34.10 4.58
CA PHE A 3 -7.22 34.10 5.26
C PHE A 3 -7.30 35.02 6.48
N SER A 4 -7.77 34.49 7.60
CA SER A 4 -7.72 35.18 8.89
C SER A 4 -6.26 35.23 9.36
N TYR A 5 -5.76 36.43 9.64
CA TYR A 5 -4.67 36.65 10.59
C TYR A 5 -4.86 35.72 11.80
N PRO A 6 -3.81 35.06 12.33
CA PRO A 6 -3.94 34.41 13.63
C PRO A 6 -4.39 35.48 14.62
N LYS A 7 -5.54 35.26 15.26
CA LYS A 7 -6.04 36.20 16.26
C LYS A 7 -5.04 36.21 17.42
N HIS A 8 -4.86 37.36 18.04
CA HIS A 8 -4.07 37.48 19.28
C HIS A 8 -4.51 36.37 20.26
N ASP A 9 -3.55 35.59 20.79
CA ASP A 9 -3.76 34.47 21.72
C ASP A 9 -4.17 33.09 21.10
N GLU A 10 -4.02 32.90 19.79
CA GLU A 10 -4.22 31.59 19.13
C GLU A 10 -2.99 30.65 19.29
N LYS A 11 -3.21 29.33 19.33
CA LYS A 11 -2.12 28.35 19.35
C LYS A 11 -1.48 28.19 17.98
N ILE A 12 -0.18 28.47 17.88
CA ILE A 12 0.62 28.14 16.70
C ILE A 12 1.47 26.90 16.97
N ASN A 13 1.74 26.17 15.90
CA ASN A 13 2.38 24.87 15.93
C ASN A 13 3.85 24.97 15.49
N ARG A 14 4.70 23.96 15.80
CA ARG A 14 6.16 24.01 15.51
C ARG A 14 6.51 24.44 14.09
N GLY A 15 5.83 23.88 13.09
CA GLY A 15 6.02 24.22 11.67
C GLY A 15 5.77 25.71 11.38
N THR A 16 4.69 26.29 11.89
CA THR A 16 4.42 27.73 11.75
C THR A 16 5.47 28.59 12.46
N VAL A 17 5.94 28.16 13.65
CA VAL A 17 7.03 28.85 14.36
C VAL A 17 8.32 28.85 13.54
N ILE A 18 8.71 27.72 12.96
CA ILE A 18 9.88 27.63 12.08
C ILE A 18 9.71 28.52 10.84
N GLN A 19 8.52 28.53 10.21
CA GLN A 19 8.25 29.40 9.06
C GLN A 19 8.40 30.89 9.40
N LEU A 20 7.83 31.32 10.54
CA LEU A 20 7.97 32.69 11.04
C LEU A 20 9.43 33.04 11.35
N ILE A 21 10.17 32.12 11.97
CA ILE A 21 11.61 32.28 12.27
C ILE A 21 12.44 32.40 10.98
N VAL A 22 12.19 31.55 9.98
CA VAL A 22 12.92 31.56 8.70
C VAL A 22 12.60 32.84 7.93
N SER A 23 11.34 33.26 7.86
CA SER A 23 10.97 34.54 7.23
C SER A 23 11.54 35.74 7.99
N ALA A 24 11.59 35.69 9.32
CA ALA A 24 12.24 36.71 10.13
C ALA A 24 13.74 36.83 9.82
N LEU A 25 14.45 35.71 9.63
CA LEU A 25 15.85 35.72 9.20
C LEU A 25 16.01 36.32 7.80
N GLN A 26 15.16 35.93 6.84
CA GLN A 26 15.22 36.41 5.46
C GLN A 26 14.97 37.92 5.35
N ASN A 27 13.98 38.42 6.10
CA ASN A 27 13.61 39.85 6.12
C ASN A 27 14.39 40.68 7.14
N LYS A 28 15.46 40.12 7.74
CA LYS A 28 16.31 40.78 8.74
C LYS A 28 15.55 41.29 9.97
N LYS A 29 14.43 40.65 10.33
CA LYS A 29 13.64 40.93 11.55
C LYS A 29 14.17 40.12 12.73
N PHE A 30 15.44 40.32 13.06
CA PHE A 30 16.16 39.46 14.02
C PHE A 30 15.57 39.48 15.43
N VAL A 31 15.18 40.66 15.93
CA VAL A 31 14.60 40.80 17.29
C VAL A 31 13.31 40.00 17.43
N PHE A 32 12.41 40.07 16.45
CA PHE A 32 11.16 39.30 16.42
C PHE A 32 11.45 37.80 16.38
N GLY A 33 12.33 37.37 15.47
CA GLY A 33 12.69 35.96 15.35
C GLY A 33 13.35 35.40 16.61
N ARG A 34 14.23 36.17 17.27
CA ARG A 34 14.85 35.82 18.55
C ARG A 34 13.80 35.66 19.66
N GLN A 35 12.91 36.63 19.81
CA GLN A 35 11.87 36.59 20.85
C GLN A 35 10.91 35.40 20.64
N LEU A 36 10.55 35.12 19.39
CA LEU A 36 9.73 33.96 19.05
C LEU A 36 10.45 32.63 19.36
N ALA A 37 11.75 32.53 19.03
CA ALA A 37 12.56 31.36 19.36
C ALA A 37 12.70 31.18 20.89
N GLN A 38 12.94 32.26 21.64
CA GLN A 38 13.01 32.23 23.11
C GLN A 38 11.69 31.80 23.74
N LYS A 39 10.55 32.31 23.23
CA LYS A 39 9.22 31.87 23.67
C LYS A 39 9.00 30.40 23.39
N TRP A 40 9.36 29.91 22.20
CA TRP A 40 9.22 28.49 21.89
C TRP A 40 10.05 27.63 22.86
N LEU A 41 11.30 28.00 23.08
CA LEU A 41 12.23 27.28 23.94
C LEU A 41 11.88 27.37 25.43
N SER A 42 11.03 28.32 25.86
CA SER A 42 10.51 28.32 27.23
C SER A 42 9.49 27.20 27.49
N TYR A 43 8.85 26.66 26.43
CA TYR A 43 7.96 25.49 26.51
C TYR A 43 8.67 24.20 26.11
N TYR A 44 9.56 24.28 25.11
CA TYR A 44 10.25 23.14 24.53
C TYR A 44 11.77 23.36 24.54
N PRO A 45 12.41 23.37 25.73
CA PRO A 45 13.82 23.74 25.85
C PRO A 45 14.73 22.84 25.03
N GLY A 46 14.39 21.56 24.84
CA GLY A 46 15.16 20.60 24.04
C GLY A 46 14.96 20.68 22.52
N ASP A 47 14.29 21.69 21.96
CA ASP A 47 14.12 21.77 20.51
C ASP A 47 15.40 22.26 19.81
N LEU A 48 16.27 21.33 19.45
CA LEU A 48 17.61 21.61 18.91
C LEU A 48 17.57 22.47 17.63
N THR A 49 16.54 22.31 16.79
CA THR A 49 16.39 23.15 15.58
C THR A 49 16.10 24.60 15.94
N VAL A 50 15.22 24.83 16.92
CA VAL A 50 14.89 26.21 17.35
C VAL A 50 16.04 26.82 18.15
N GLN A 51 16.80 26.03 18.92
CA GLN A 51 18.05 26.48 19.53
C GLN A 51 19.07 26.92 18.47
N TYR A 52 19.20 26.18 17.37
CA TYR A 52 20.07 26.56 16.26
C TYR A 52 19.67 27.90 15.65
N TYR A 53 18.37 28.12 15.40
CA TYR A 53 17.88 29.41 14.93
C TYR A 53 18.10 30.54 15.95
N LEU A 54 17.95 30.27 17.25
CA LEU A 54 18.29 31.23 18.30
C LEU A 54 19.76 31.66 18.24
N ALA A 55 20.69 30.70 18.05
CA ALA A 55 22.10 30.99 17.89
C ALA A 55 22.38 31.84 16.62
N LEU A 56 21.67 31.57 15.51
CA LEU A 56 21.75 32.40 14.31
C LEU A 56 21.28 33.84 14.57
N PHE A 57 20.20 34.04 15.31
CA PHE A 57 19.76 35.38 15.67
C PHE A 57 20.77 36.11 16.56
N TYR A 58 21.33 35.44 17.57
CA TYR A 58 22.42 36.01 18.38
C TYR A 58 23.62 36.42 17.52
N GLN A 59 24.01 35.58 16.56
CA GLN A 59 25.08 35.94 15.62
C GLN A 59 24.73 37.17 14.78
N LYS A 60 23.51 37.24 14.23
CA LYS A 60 23.05 38.39 13.41
C LYS A 60 22.91 39.68 14.20
N GLU A 61 22.68 39.59 15.50
CA GLU A 61 22.64 40.71 16.45
C GLU A 61 24.01 41.01 17.10
N ASN A 62 25.09 40.40 16.60
CA ASN A 62 26.46 40.57 17.12
C ASN A 62 26.65 40.14 18.59
N GLN A 63 25.76 39.29 19.12
CA GLN A 63 25.87 38.66 20.43
C GLN A 63 26.62 37.34 20.30
N LEU A 64 27.91 37.44 19.92
CA LEU A 64 28.69 36.31 19.45
C LEU A 64 29.01 35.26 20.54
N GLU A 65 29.20 35.69 21.78
CA GLU A 65 29.43 34.78 22.92
C GLU A 65 28.19 33.93 23.22
N LEU A 66 26.99 34.55 23.24
CA LEU A 66 25.72 33.83 23.42
C LEU A 66 25.46 32.85 22.26
N ALA A 67 25.77 33.25 21.03
CA ALA A 67 25.68 32.36 19.88
C ALA A 67 26.63 31.15 20.05
N ALA A 68 27.85 31.37 20.54
CA ALA A 68 28.83 30.31 20.75
C ALA A 68 28.35 29.34 21.84
N ASP A 69 27.84 29.84 22.96
CA ASP A 69 27.37 29.02 24.07
C ASP A 69 26.16 28.14 23.70
N VAL A 70 25.18 28.71 22.99
CA VAL A 70 24.03 27.92 22.50
C VAL A 70 24.50 26.87 21.51
N THR A 71 25.38 27.23 20.57
CA THR A 71 25.88 26.30 19.55
C THR A 71 26.71 25.17 20.17
N ARG A 72 27.54 25.47 21.18
CA ARG A 72 28.32 24.49 21.93
C ARG A 72 27.41 23.47 22.61
N LYS A 73 26.34 23.92 23.29
CA LYS A 73 25.35 23.03 23.90
C LYS A 73 24.66 22.11 22.91
N ILE A 74 24.32 22.61 21.71
CA ILE A 74 23.75 21.77 20.64
C ILE A 74 24.74 20.69 20.22
N ILE A 75 26.02 21.05 20.02
CA ILE A 75 27.08 20.10 19.62
C ILE A 75 27.35 19.07 20.71
N GLU A 76 27.36 19.47 21.99
CA GLU A 76 27.50 18.52 23.11
C GLU A 76 26.33 17.53 23.17
N THR A 77 25.11 18.01 22.90
CA THR A 77 23.89 17.19 22.89
C THR A 77 23.85 16.24 21.69
N ASP A 78 24.21 16.76 20.52
CA ASP A 78 24.17 16.09 19.23
C ASP A 78 25.44 16.40 18.40
N PRO A 79 26.54 15.63 18.62
CA PRO A 79 27.80 15.80 17.88
C PRO A 79 27.68 15.56 16.37
N GLU A 80 26.53 15.07 15.89
CA GLU A 80 26.25 14.83 14.48
C GLU A 80 25.44 15.97 13.84
N TYR A 81 25.11 17.05 14.57
CA TYR A 81 24.40 18.22 14.05
C TYR A 81 25.31 19.09 13.16
N LEU A 82 25.35 18.77 11.87
CA LEU A 82 26.21 19.45 10.88
C LEU A 82 26.08 20.99 10.89
N SER A 83 24.86 21.53 10.79
CA SER A 83 24.66 22.97 10.72
C SER A 83 25.12 23.72 11.97
N ALA A 84 25.10 23.07 13.14
CA ALA A 84 25.63 23.64 14.38
C ALA A 84 27.16 23.78 14.30
N HIS A 85 27.88 22.75 13.83
CA HIS A 85 29.33 22.87 13.60
C HIS A 85 29.67 23.94 12.56
N GLU A 86 28.90 24.03 11.46
CA GLU A 86 29.10 25.05 10.42
C GLU A 86 28.90 26.47 10.96
N LEU A 87 27.96 26.68 11.88
CA LEU A 87 27.80 27.94 12.59
C LEU A 87 28.96 28.17 13.56
N PHE A 88 29.34 27.17 14.35
CA PHE A 88 30.33 27.30 15.42
C PHE A 88 31.69 27.80 14.92
N VAL A 89 32.18 27.29 13.77
CA VAL A 89 33.45 27.73 13.17
C VAL A 89 33.44 29.17 12.66
N THR A 90 32.27 29.81 12.57
CA THR A 90 32.11 31.22 12.21
C THR A 90 32.05 32.16 13.41
N LEU A 91 32.04 31.61 14.63
CA LEU A 91 31.96 32.35 15.89
C LEU A 91 33.35 32.54 16.51
N PRO A 92 33.53 33.50 17.45
CA PRO A 92 34.79 33.74 18.14
C PRO A 92 35.01 32.69 19.23
N ILE A 93 35.45 31.51 18.81
CA ILE A 93 35.73 30.35 19.67
C ILE A 93 37.22 30.04 19.68
N ALA A 94 37.67 29.21 20.63
CA ALA A 94 39.07 28.79 20.71
C ALA A 94 39.50 28.02 19.44
N ASP A 95 40.76 28.16 19.04
CA ASP A 95 41.28 27.49 17.84
C ASP A 95 41.13 25.97 17.91
N GLU A 96 41.29 25.37 19.09
CA GLU A 96 41.08 23.93 19.31
C GLU A 96 39.63 23.50 19.01
N GLU A 97 38.64 24.26 19.48
CA GLU A 97 37.21 24.00 19.22
C GLU A 97 36.87 24.15 17.73
N LYS A 98 37.52 25.13 17.08
CA LYS A 98 37.36 25.43 15.67
C LYS A 98 37.95 24.34 14.78
N ASP A 99 39.13 23.84 15.13
CA ASP A 99 39.80 22.74 14.43
C ASP A 99 39.01 21.44 14.60
N LEU A 100 38.55 21.16 15.83
CA LEU A 100 37.68 20.02 16.13
C LEU A 100 36.40 20.05 15.29
N SER A 101 35.68 21.18 15.29
CA SER A 101 34.44 21.32 14.53
C SER A 101 34.69 21.29 13.02
N SER A 102 35.81 21.82 12.54
CA SER A 102 36.21 21.71 11.13
C SER A 102 36.42 20.26 10.71
N ALA A 103 37.01 19.44 11.58
CA ALA A 103 37.13 18.00 11.37
C ALA A 103 35.76 17.29 11.39
N CYS A 104 34.87 17.64 12.33
CA CYS A 104 33.51 17.11 12.37
C CYS A 104 32.70 17.45 11.11
N ILE A 105 32.78 18.69 10.60
CA ILE A 105 32.15 19.10 9.32
C ILE A 105 32.61 18.17 8.19
N HIS A 106 33.92 17.89 8.12
CA HIS A 106 34.46 16.98 7.12
C HIS A 106 33.88 15.57 7.23
N VAL A 107 33.82 15.02 8.45
CA VAL A 107 33.26 13.70 8.75
C VAL A 107 31.80 13.63 8.35
N LEU A 108 31.01 14.64 8.74
CA LEU A 108 29.57 14.71 8.51
C LEU A 108 29.20 14.97 7.04
N GLY A 109 30.14 15.47 6.23
CA GLY A 109 30.00 15.62 4.78
C GLY A 109 29.85 17.05 4.29
N GLY A 110 30.01 18.03 5.18
CA GLY A 110 29.99 19.45 4.83
C GLY A 110 31.24 19.90 4.07
N VAL A 111 31.20 21.15 3.59
CA VAL A 111 32.26 21.74 2.77
C VAL A 111 33.32 22.36 3.68
N THR A 112 34.50 21.73 3.78
CA THR A 112 35.65 22.29 4.50
C THR A 112 36.53 23.11 3.57
N LYS A 113 36.83 24.35 3.95
CA LYS A 113 37.64 25.29 3.14
C LYS A 113 39.11 24.87 3.04
N ASN A 114 39.66 24.18 4.05
CA ASN A 114 41.07 23.82 4.11
C ASN A 114 41.26 22.32 4.42
N LYS A 115 41.13 21.46 3.40
CA LYS A 115 41.24 20.00 3.57
C LYS A 115 42.63 19.53 4.02
N SER A 116 43.68 20.30 3.70
CA SER A 116 45.08 20.01 4.08
C SER A 116 45.39 20.27 5.55
N ALA A 117 44.56 21.03 6.26
CA ALA A 117 44.73 21.34 7.68
C ALA A 117 43.94 20.42 8.62
N LEU A 118 43.27 19.38 8.09
CA LEU A 118 42.46 18.49 8.92
C LEU A 118 43.32 17.49 9.68
N PRO A 119 43.01 17.21 10.95
CA PRO A 119 43.71 16.18 11.71
C PRO A 119 43.52 14.80 11.06
N ALA A 120 44.52 13.93 11.17
CA ALA A 120 44.55 12.63 10.47
C ALA A 120 43.33 11.73 10.75
N TRP A 121 42.73 11.84 11.94
CA TRP A 121 41.52 11.09 12.30
C TRP A 121 40.29 11.56 11.51
N GLY A 122 40.21 12.81 11.06
CA GLY A 122 39.02 13.38 10.40
C GLY A 122 38.70 12.67 9.08
N PRO A 123 39.63 12.58 8.11
CA PRO A 123 39.43 11.80 6.90
C PRO A 123 39.19 10.31 7.19
N ALA A 124 39.90 9.72 8.15
CA ALA A 124 39.74 8.31 8.51
C ALA A 124 38.34 8.02 9.09
N LEU A 125 37.84 8.87 10.00
CA LEU A 125 36.52 8.75 10.58
C LEU A 125 35.42 9.01 9.55
N ARG A 126 35.67 9.86 8.54
CA ARG A 126 34.77 9.98 7.39
C ARG A 126 34.68 8.68 6.60
N VAL A 127 35.80 7.95 6.45
CA VAL A 127 35.77 6.62 5.83
C VAL A 127 35.01 5.64 6.72
N VAL A 128 35.19 5.66 8.05
CA VAL A 128 34.39 4.85 8.99
C VAL A 128 32.90 5.16 8.84
N LYS A 129 32.48 6.42 8.87
CA LYS A 129 31.09 6.84 8.62
C LYS A 129 30.57 6.32 7.28
N LYS A 130 31.37 6.44 6.21
CA LYS A 130 31.02 5.90 4.88
C LYS A 130 30.94 4.37 4.88
N SER A 131 31.79 3.67 5.63
CA SER A 131 31.78 2.22 5.77
C SER A 131 30.56 1.75 6.55
N ILE A 132 30.20 2.43 7.65
CA ILE A 132 28.97 2.20 8.41
C ILE A 132 27.74 2.43 7.51
N GLY A 133 27.70 3.54 6.77
CA GLY A 133 26.62 3.82 5.81
C GLY A 133 26.59 2.89 4.59
N LYS A 134 27.64 2.09 4.37
CA LYS A 134 27.74 1.04 3.35
C LYS A 134 27.68 -0.38 3.94
N GLU A 135 27.37 -0.51 5.24
CA GLU A 135 27.29 -1.77 5.99
C GLU A 135 28.56 -2.63 5.96
N LYS A 136 29.72 -2.02 5.75
CA LYS A 136 31.02 -2.68 5.87
C LYS A 136 31.51 -2.55 7.31
N PHE A 137 30.82 -3.19 8.25
CA PHE A 137 31.06 -3.03 9.68
C PHE A 137 32.43 -3.58 10.11
N ASP A 138 32.88 -4.69 9.54
CA ASP A 138 34.22 -5.23 9.83
C ASP A 138 35.32 -4.24 9.41
N ASN A 139 35.20 -3.70 8.19
CA ASN A 139 36.10 -2.64 7.73
C ASN A 139 36.01 -1.36 8.58
N ALA A 140 34.80 -1.04 9.08
CA ALA A 140 34.61 0.10 9.98
C ALA A 140 35.30 -0.16 11.32
N GLY A 141 35.17 -1.36 11.89
CA GLY A 141 35.82 -1.80 13.12
C GLY A 141 37.34 -1.76 13.00
N ASP A 142 37.92 -2.34 11.94
CA ASP A 142 39.36 -2.34 11.69
C ASP A 142 39.94 -0.91 11.60
N LEU A 143 39.23 -0.02 10.90
CA LEU A 143 39.61 1.39 10.80
C LEU A 143 39.41 2.12 12.13
N MET A 144 38.39 1.76 12.90
CA MET A 144 38.11 2.33 14.20
C MET A 144 39.22 1.99 15.21
N VAL A 145 39.73 0.76 15.21
CA VAL A 145 40.89 0.35 16.05
C VAL A 145 42.09 1.28 15.80
N ARG A 146 42.36 1.61 14.54
CA ARG A 146 43.45 2.54 14.18
C ARG A 146 43.19 3.95 14.71
N ILE A 147 41.96 4.45 14.60
CA ILE A 147 41.61 5.79 15.12
C ILE A 147 41.67 5.83 16.65
N LEU A 148 41.19 4.78 17.35
CA LEU A 148 41.23 4.68 18.81
C LEU A 148 42.66 4.60 19.36
N SER A 149 43.60 4.03 18.61
CA SER A 149 45.02 4.01 18.99
C SER A 149 45.65 5.40 19.11
N LEU A 150 45.04 6.43 18.51
CA LEU A 150 45.46 7.84 18.64
C LEU A 150 45.09 8.44 20.02
N LYS A 151 44.30 7.71 20.84
CA LYS A 151 43.87 8.10 22.20
C LYS A 151 43.25 9.50 22.26
N LEU A 152 42.42 9.82 21.27
CA LEU A 152 41.74 11.10 21.17
C LEU A 152 40.39 11.06 21.89
N ASP A 153 40.19 12.02 22.79
CA ASP A 153 38.95 12.15 23.56
C ASP A 153 37.97 13.06 22.84
N ASN A 154 37.12 12.46 22.00
CA ASN A 154 36.14 13.20 21.20
C ASN A 154 34.79 12.48 21.16
N PRO A 155 33.66 13.16 21.46
CA PRO A 155 32.34 12.55 21.44
C PRO A 155 31.94 12.06 20.04
N ILE A 156 32.39 12.64 18.93
CA ILE A 156 32.03 12.10 17.60
C ILE A 156 32.79 10.81 17.28
N ILE A 157 34.03 10.67 17.76
CA ILE A 157 34.85 9.45 17.57
C ILE A 157 34.22 8.28 18.33
N ASN A 158 33.91 8.50 19.61
CA ASN A 158 33.27 7.49 20.45
C ASN A 158 31.87 7.12 19.95
N LEU A 159 31.15 8.07 19.34
CA LEU A 159 29.84 7.85 18.74
C LEU A 159 29.95 6.89 17.55
N PHE A 160 30.91 7.12 16.65
CA PHE A 160 31.12 6.22 15.52
C PHE A 160 31.73 4.87 15.92
N HIS A 161 32.51 4.81 17.00
CA HIS A 161 32.94 3.54 17.57
C HIS A 161 31.75 2.73 18.08
N LEU A 162 30.89 3.33 18.91
CA LEU A 162 29.69 2.65 19.39
C LEU A 162 28.76 2.26 18.23
N LYS A 163 28.57 3.12 17.22
CA LYS A 163 27.82 2.75 15.99
C LYS A 163 28.42 1.55 15.28
N SER A 164 29.75 1.45 15.18
CA SER A 164 30.40 0.35 14.45
C SER A 164 30.11 -1.02 15.09
N ILE A 165 29.96 -1.06 16.42
CA ILE A 165 29.71 -2.29 17.19
C ILE A 165 28.21 -2.53 17.39
N TYR A 166 27.43 -1.48 17.60
CA TYR A 166 25.97 -1.53 17.74
C TYR A 166 25.31 -2.22 16.53
N PHE A 167 25.85 -2.04 15.32
CA PHE A 167 25.37 -2.75 14.12
C PHE A 167 25.87 -4.18 13.96
N GLN A 168 26.92 -4.59 14.68
CA GLN A 168 27.44 -5.96 14.66
C GLN A 168 26.68 -6.90 15.62
N LYS A 169 25.76 -6.38 16.44
CA LYS A 169 24.86 -7.14 17.34
C LYS A 169 25.55 -7.87 18.50
N ASP A 170 26.65 -7.33 19.01
CA ASP A 170 27.27 -7.82 20.26
C ASP A 170 26.71 -7.04 21.47
N ALA A 171 25.61 -7.54 22.05
CA ALA A 171 24.87 -6.86 23.12
C ALA A 171 25.73 -6.54 24.36
N ASN A 172 26.63 -7.45 24.76
CA ASN A 172 27.48 -7.24 25.94
C ASN A 172 28.48 -6.10 25.70
N SER A 173 29.11 -6.08 24.52
CA SER A 173 30.05 -5.01 24.15
C SER A 173 29.34 -3.67 23.95
N VAL A 174 28.13 -3.68 23.36
CA VAL A 174 27.31 -2.47 23.17
C VAL A 174 26.94 -1.84 24.50
N ARG A 175 26.41 -2.63 25.45
CA ARG A 175 26.03 -2.13 26.77
C ARG A 175 27.23 -1.51 27.49
N ASN A 176 28.33 -2.24 27.60
CA ASN A 176 29.53 -1.78 28.28
C ASN A 176 30.08 -0.48 27.67
N LEU A 177 30.12 -0.39 26.34
CA LEU A 177 30.59 0.83 25.66
C LEU A 177 29.60 1.99 25.79
N ALA A 178 28.30 1.73 25.72
CA ALA A 178 27.28 2.75 25.93
C ALA A 178 27.37 3.34 27.34
N GLU A 179 27.60 2.51 28.36
CA GLU A 179 27.81 2.94 29.74
C GLU A 179 29.09 3.78 29.90
N ILE A 180 30.23 3.29 29.40
CA ILE A 180 31.51 4.02 29.42
C ILE A 180 31.39 5.39 28.75
N TYR A 181 30.75 5.44 27.57
CA TYR A 181 30.60 6.69 26.82
C TYR A 181 29.53 7.61 27.36
N HIS A 182 28.47 7.07 27.95
CA HIS A 182 27.51 7.89 28.67
C HIS A 182 28.16 8.56 29.89
N ASN A 183 28.95 7.80 30.68
CA ASN A 183 29.68 8.34 31.84
C ASN A 183 30.70 9.40 31.43
N LYS A 184 31.38 9.23 30.29
CA LYS A 184 32.35 10.19 29.78
C LYS A 184 31.70 11.43 29.15
N TRP A 185 30.58 11.26 28.46
CA TRP A 185 29.88 12.30 27.70
C TRP A 185 28.39 12.38 28.09
N PRO A 186 28.07 12.80 29.33
CA PRO A 186 26.72 12.68 29.89
C PRO A 186 25.65 13.52 29.17
N ASN A 187 26.08 14.57 28.45
CA ASN A 187 25.21 15.45 27.67
C ASN A 187 24.88 14.89 26.27
N THR A 188 25.69 13.97 25.72
CA THR A 188 25.47 13.43 24.38
C THR A 188 24.36 12.37 24.41
N LEU A 189 23.20 12.70 23.84
CA LEU A 189 22.01 11.85 23.93
C LEU A 189 22.13 10.51 23.20
N PHE A 190 22.96 10.43 22.16
CA PHE A 190 23.17 9.19 21.44
C PHE A 190 23.58 8.02 22.35
N TYR A 191 24.53 8.23 23.27
CA TYR A 191 24.96 7.20 24.22
C TYR A 191 23.86 6.82 25.20
N LYS A 192 23.13 7.82 25.69
CA LYS A 192 22.03 7.64 26.63
C LYS A 192 20.88 6.84 26.03
N LEU A 193 20.52 7.11 24.78
CA LEU A 193 19.49 6.38 24.05
C LEU A 193 19.87 4.90 23.90
N ILE A 194 21.11 4.61 23.48
CA ILE A 194 21.60 3.22 23.36
C ILE A 194 21.65 2.53 24.73
N LEU A 195 22.14 3.21 25.77
CA LEU A 195 22.20 2.64 27.12
C LEU A 195 20.79 2.30 27.65
N ALA A 196 19.83 3.20 27.45
CA ALA A 196 18.44 2.96 27.84
C ALA A 196 17.83 1.75 27.11
N GLU A 197 18.12 1.60 25.81
CA GLU A 197 17.71 0.42 25.04
C GLU A 197 18.31 -0.87 25.64
N GLN A 198 19.60 -0.88 25.96
CA GLN A 198 20.27 -2.06 26.53
C GLN A 198 19.81 -2.38 27.97
N LEU A 199 19.44 -1.38 28.77
CA LEU A 199 18.88 -1.56 30.11
C LEU A 199 17.46 -2.17 30.05
N LEU A 200 16.65 -1.79 29.06
CA LEU A 200 15.36 -2.44 28.83
C LEU A 200 15.52 -3.91 28.43
N GLU A 201 16.51 -4.21 27.58
CA GLU A 201 16.79 -5.58 27.16
C GLU A 201 17.26 -6.50 28.30
N SER A 202 17.95 -5.94 29.31
CA SER A 202 18.39 -6.68 30.49
C SER A 202 17.36 -6.73 31.63
N GLY A 203 16.22 -6.05 31.50
CA GLY A 203 15.14 -6.00 32.50
C GLY A 203 15.30 -4.91 33.57
N GLU A 204 16.22 -3.96 33.40
CA GLU A 204 16.43 -2.80 34.29
C GLU A 204 15.56 -1.62 33.85
N GLU A 205 14.24 -1.81 33.91
CA GLU A 205 13.26 -0.88 33.32
C GLU A 205 13.24 0.50 33.97
N GLU A 206 13.40 0.60 35.29
CA GLU A 206 13.32 1.87 36.02
C GLU A 206 14.42 2.84 35.59
N GLU A 207 15.68 2.36 35.53
CA GLU A 207 16.81 3.16 35.10
C GLU A 207 16.68 3.55 33.62
N ALA A 208 16.24 2.62 32.77
CA ALA A 208 16.04 2.90 31.36
C ALA A 208 14.97 3.97 31.10
N VAL A 209 13.85 3.91 31.81
CA VAL A 209 12.76 4.90 31.70
C VAL A 209 13.23 6.28 32.14
N ASN A 210 14.02 6.37 33.21
CA ASN A 210 14.62 7.63 33.65
C ASN A 210 15.54 8.24 32.58
N LEU A 211 16.38 7.43 31.94
CA LEU A 211 17.23 7.87 30.83
C LEU A 211 16.41 8.34 29.62
N LEU A 212 15.33 7.63 29.27
CA LEU A 212 14.46 8.01 28.16
C LEU A 212 13.71 9.32 28.44
N HIS A 213 13.23 9.56 29.66
CA HIS A 213 12.60 10.83 30.03
C HIS A 213 13.56 12.01 29.90
N ASP A 214 14.82 11.86 30.33
CA ASP A 214 15.85 12.89 30.15
C ASP A 214 16.14 13.15 28.65
N CYS A 215 16.17 12.09 27.83
CA CYS A 215 16.30 12.21 26.37
C CYS A 215 15.14 13.00 25.75
N VAL A 216 13.89 12.72 26.13
CA VAL A 216 12.72 13.46 25.65
C VAL A 216 12.81 14.95 26.01
N ALA A 217 13.23 15.27 27.24
CA ALA A 217 13.34 16.65 27.70
C ALA A 217 14.41 17.44 26.92
N LYS A 218 15.56 16.80 26.64
CA LYS A 218 16.73 17.42 25.98
C LYS A 218 16.67 17.40 24.45
N ASP A 219 15.84 16.55 23.86
CA ASP A 219 15.51 16.53 22.44
C ASP A 219 14.00 16.42 22.25
N SER A 220 13.27 17.49 22.56
CA SER A 220 11.79 17.51 22.52
C SER A 220 11.23 17.32 21.11
N SER A 221 12.03 17.58 20.09
CA SER A 221 11.70 17.29 18.70
C SER A 221 11.98 15.84 18.31
N GLY A 222 12.73 15.10 19.14
CA GLY A 222 13.24 13.73 18.95
C GLY A 222 14.06 13.52 17.68
N GLN A 223 14.85 14.50 17.27
CA GLN A 223 15.67 14.40 16.05
C GLN A 223 16.77 13.33 16.15
N ILE A 224 17.35 13.11 17.32
CA ILE A 224 18.43 12.14 17.57
C ILE A 224 17.82 10.74 17.64
N ALA A 225 16.72 10.59 18.40
CA ALA A 225 15.97 9.34 18.47
C ALA A 225 15.45 8.91 17.08
N ARG A 226 14.95 9.84 16.27
CA ARG A 226 14.53 9.55 14.88
C ARG A 226 15.70 9.23 13.95
N ARG A 227 16.88 9.82 14.15
CA ARG A 227 18.09 9.48 13.38
C ARG A 227 18.64 8.11 13.74
N LEU A 228 18.57 7.74 15.02
CA LEU A 228 19.04 6.45 15.53
C LEU A 228 18.03 5.33 15.21
N TRP A 229 16.78 5.48 15.65
CA TRP A 229 15.74 4.46 15.59
C TRP A 229 14.68 4.67 14.50
N GLY A 230 14.79 5.71 13.67
CA GLY A 230 13.82 6.04 12.61
C GLY A 230 12.58 6.81 13.10
N ASP A 231 11.79 7.35 12.17
CA ASP A 231 10.63 8.22 12.48
C ASP A 231 9.45 7.54 13.22
N GLN A 232 9.49 6.22 13.39
CA GLN A 232 8.39 5.40 13.96
C GLN A 232 8.94 4.37 14.97
N HIS A 233 9.80 4.82 15.88
CA HIS A 233 10.39 3.99 16.93
C HIS A 233 9.39 3.71 18.07
N VAL A 234 9.59 2.62 18.83
CA VAL A 234 8.63 2.21 19.88
C VAL A 234 8.52 3.19 21.04
N PHE A 235 9.57 3.95 21.27
CA PHE A 235 9.58 5.00 22.31
C PHE A 235 8.89 6.29 21.86
N LEU A 236 8.36 6.36 20.62
CA LEU A 236 7.73 7.58 20.08
C LEU A 236 6.62 8.14 20.98
N PRO A 237 5.78 7.33 21.64
CA PRO A 237 4.76 7.85 22.57
C PRO A 237 5.32 8.61 23.78
N LEU A 238 6.63 8.52 24.06
CA LEU A 238 7.27 9.34 25.10
C LEU A 238 7.47 10.79 24.65
N TRP A 239 7.48 11.06 23.34
CA TRP A 239 7.57 12.42 22.79
C TRP A 239 6.18 13.05 22.65
N PRO A 240 6.06 14.39 22.76
CA PRO A 240 4.77 15.06 22.58
C PRO A 240 4.19 14.86 21.16
N ASP A 241 2.93 14.43 21.08
CA ASP A 241 2.21 14.23 19.80
C ASP A 241 2.02 15.55 19.03
N GLU A 242 1.81 16.67 19.72
CA GLU A 242 1.60 17.98 19.12
C GLU A 242 2.43 19.07 19.85
N LEU A 243 3.42 19.64 19.18
CA LEU A 243 4.21 20.76 19.69
C LEU A 243 3.53 22.09 19.30
N SER A 244 3.05 22.85 20.29
CA SER A 244 2.35 24.13 20.09
C SER A 244 2.56 25.12 21.23
N VAL A 245 2.52 26.41 20.91
CA VAL A 245 2.60 27.52 21.88
C VAL A 245 1.51 28.55 21.58
N ARG A 246 1.06 29.29 22.60
CA ARG A 246 0.18 30.45 22.38
C ARG A 246 0.97 31.58 21.74
N PHE A 247 0.40 32.20 20.73
CA PHE A 247 1.01 33.27 19.97
C PHE A 247 0.48 34.64 20.39
N ASP A 248 1.33 35.39 21.07
CA ASP A 248 1.08 36.72 21.63
C ASP A 248 1.95 37.81 20.99
N PHE A 249 2.60 37.52 19.85
CA PHE A 249 3.48 38.47 19.17
C PHE A 249 2.77 39.24 18.06
N GLN A 250 3.12 40.53 17.92
CA GLN A 250 2.83 41.29 16.70
C GLN A 250 3.81 40.88 15.59
N VAL A 251 3.28 40.48 14.44
CA VAL A 251 4.11 40.00 13.31
C VAL A 251 4.50 41.18 12.42
N PRO A 252 5.81 41.39 12.15
CA PRO A 252 6.26 42.43 11.23
C PRO A 252 5.61 42.29 9.85
N GLY A 253 5.30 43.41 9.20
CA GLY A 253 4.55 43.42 7.92
C GLY A 253 5.20 42.58 6.82
N GLU A 254 6.52 42.57 6.72
CA GLU A 254 7.27 41.80 5.72
C GLU A 254 7.19 40.28 6.00
N VAL A 255 7.23 39.89 7.27
CA VAL A 255 7.04 38.49 7.69
C VAL A 255 5.59 38.06 7.46
N ALA A 256 4.62 38.92 7.79
CA ALA A 256 3.20 38.68 7.52
C ALA A 256 2.93 38.56 6.01
N SER A 257 3.64 39.32 5.18
CA SER A 257 3.56 39.24 3.71
C SER A 257 4.03 37.89 3.18
N ASP A 258 5.17 37.39 3.65
CA ASP A 258 5.67 36.05 3.28
C ASP A 258 4.71 34.93 3.69
N MET A 259 4.04 35.12 4.84
CA MET A 259 3.03 34.21 5.35
C MET A 259 1.68 34.33 4.60
N GLY A 260 1.55 35.29 3.69
CA GLY A 260 0.34 35.54 2.91
C GLY A 260 -0.79 36.23 3.70
N TRP A 261 -0.47 36.87 4.83
CA TRP A 261 -1.44 37.52 5.73
C TRP A 261 -1.78 38.97 5.30
N ASN A 262 -1.00 39.58 4.42
CA ASN A 262 -1.25 40.92 3.85
C ASN A 262 -2.03 40.87 2.52
N ARG A 263 -3.15 40.13 2.45
CA ARG A 263 -4.05 40.16 1.28
C ARG A 263 -5.40 40.73 1.68
N LEU A 264 -5.73 41.91 1.16
CA LEU A 264 -7.10 42.44 1.23
C LEU A 264 -8.05 41.45 0.55
N PRO A 265 -9.26 41.23 1.08
CA PRO A 265 -10.25 40.38 0.44
C PRO A 265 -10.63 40.96 -0.94
N GLU A 266 -10.72 40.09 -1.96
CA GLU A 266 -11.23 40.47 -3.28
C GLU A 266 -12.66 41.00 -3.16
N GLY A 267 -12.94 42.14 -3.81
CA GLY A 267 -14.26 42.75 -3.84
C GLY A 267 -15.29 41.82 -4.49
N LYS A 268 -16.42 41.62 -3.83
CA LYS A 268 -17.57 40.90 -4.40
C LYS A 268 -18.17 41.73 -5.53
N PHE A 269 -18.16 41.20 -6.75
CA PHE A 269 -18.99 41.70 -7.84
C PHE A 269 -20.44 41.28 -7.57
N GLU A 270 -21.33 42.26 -7.45
CA GLU A 270 -22.78 42.04 -7.47
C GLU A 270 -23.20 41.76 -8.92
N GLU A 271 -23.55 40.51 -9.22
CA GLU A 271 -24.31 40.19 -10.42
C GLU A 271 -25.81 40.26 -10.13
N SER A 272 -26.46 41.10 -10.93
CA SER A 272 -27.87 41.47 -10.92
C SER A 272 -28.82 40.29 -11.09
N ASN A 273 -29.86 40.31 -10.26
CA ASN A 273 -31.07 39.48 -10.30
C ASN A 273 -31.69 39.32 -11.71
N TYR A 274 -32.01 38.06 -12.07
CA TYR A 274 -33.26 37.75 -12.77
C TYR A 274 -33.96 36.58 -12.07
N VAL A 275 -35.21 36.84 -11.70
CA VAL A 275 -36.14 36.04 -10.89
C VAL A 275 -36.97 35.12 -11.78
N TYR A 276 -37.24 33.89 -11.34
CA TYR A 276 -38.49 33.09 -11.43
C TYR A 276 -38.13 31.66 -10.96
N GLY A 277 -38.79 30.97 -10.03
CA GLY A 277 -39.98 31.20 -9.23
C GLY A 277 -40.05 30.09 -8.18
N ASP A 278 -40.69 30.45 -7.08
CA ASP A 278 -40.75 29.92 -5.72
C ASP A 278 -41.28 28.47 -5.48
N GLN A 279 -41.05 28.02 -4.24
CA GLN A 279 -41.78 27.05 -3.38
C GLN A 279 -41.15 25.66 -3.19
N THR A 280 -40.75 25.19 -2.00
CA THR A 280 -40.72 25.72 -0.62
C THR A 280 -39.83 24.78 0.21
N GLU A 281 -38.85 25.32 0.94
CA GLU A 281 -38.17 24.64 2.05
C GLU A 281 -38.98 24.84 3.35
N GLU A 282 -39.17 23.76 4.12
CA GLU A 282 -39.44 23.87 5.56
C GLU A 282 -38.11 23.74 6.34
N PRO A 283 -38.00 24.39 7.52
CA PRO A 283 -36.73 24.64 8.18
C PRO A 283 -36.18 23.38 8.85
N SER A 284 -35.04 22.87 8.37
CA SER A 284 -34.33 21.79 9.03
C SER A 284 -33.79 22.26 10.39
N LYS A 285 -34.37 21.70 11.45
CA LYS A 285 -33.86 21.68 12.82
C LYS A 285 -32.35 21.42 12.84
N SER A 286 -31.67 22.16 13.72
CA SER A 286 -30.27 22.01 14.08
C SER A 286 -29.89 20.54 14.27
N PHE A 287 -29.03 20.03 13.39
CA PHE A 287 -28.49 18.68 13.45
C PHE A 287 -27.41 18.61 14.53
N SER A 288 -27.72 18.02 15.68
CA SER A 288 -26.74 17.60 16.69
C SER A 288 -26.29 16.17 16.38
N GLY A 289 -25.37 16.01 15.42
CA GLY A 289 -24.64 14.75 15.22
C GLY A 289 -23.45 14.67 16.19
N GLU A 290 -23.10 13.46 16.64
CA GLU A 290 -21.91 13.20 17.47
C GLU A 290 -20.63 13.85 16.91
N PRO A 291 -19.69 14.25 17.79
CA PRO A 291 -18.52 15.02 17.40
C PRO A 291 -17.60 14.25 16.43
N ARG A 292 -16.98 15.00 15.52
CA ARG A 292 -15.92 14.54 14.60
C ARG A 292 -14.84 13.74 15.36
N SER A 293 -14.27 12.70 14.76
CA SER A 293 -13.24 11.90 15.44
C SER A 293 -12.00 12.75 15.74
N LYS A 294 -11.33 12.49 16.87
CA LYS A 294 -10.09 13.21 17.25
C LYS A 294 -9.01 13.06 16.17
N ALA A 295 -8.91 11.87 15.57
CA ALA A 295 -7.99 11.57 14.48
C ALA A 295 -8.27 12.41 13.23
N PHE A 296 -9.55 12.61 12.88
CA PHE A 296 -9.95 13.52 11.80
C PHE A 296 -9.52 14.96 12.10
N MET A 297 -9.77 15.45 13.31
CA MET A 297 -9.41 16.82 13.71
C MET A 297 -7.89 17.07 13.72
N GLU A 298 -7.09 16.06 14.07
CA GLU A 298 -5.62 16.11 14.03
C GLU A 298 -5.10 16.07 12.58
N ALA A 299 -5.64 15.17 11.74
CA ALA A 299 -5.24 15.06 10.34
C ALA A 299 -5.68 16.26 9.48
N GLU A 300 -6.86 16.84 9.73
CA GLU A 300 -7.33 18.06 9.05
C GLU A 300 -6.39 19.25 9.32
N LYS A 301 -5.89 19.40 10.55
CA LYS A 301 -4.87 20.41 10.90
C LYS A 301 -3.53 20.19 10.16
N GLU A 302 -3.16 18.94 9.91
CA GLU A 302 -1.92 18.58 9.22
C GLU A 302 -2.03 18.72 7.69
N PHE A 303 -3.16 18.30 7.09
CA PHE A 303 -3.46 18.50 5.67
C PHE A 303 -3.58 19.98 5.30
N GLN A 304 -4.21 20.80 6.14
CA GLN A 304 -4.29 22.26 5.94
C GLN A 304 -2.91 22.94 6.00
N ARG A 305 -1.94 22.36 6.72
CA ARG A 305 -0.54 22.80 6.76
C ARG A 305 0.22 22.50 5.47
N ILE A 306 -0.01 21.32 4.90
CA ILE A 306 0.65 20.84 3.67
C ILE A 306 0.09 21.55 2.43
N ALA A 307 -1.23 21.75 2.36
CA ALA A 307 -1.89 22.47 1.26
C ALA A 307 -1.41 23.92 1.14
N LYS A 308 -1.04 24.58 2.25
CA LYS A 308 -0.47 25.93 2.26
C LYS A 308 0.98 26.00 1.74
N SER A 309 1.71 24.88 1.69
CA SER A 309 3.11 24.84 1.23
C SER A 309 3.31 24.52 -0.27
N ILE A 310 2.26 24.10 -0.98
CA ILE A 310 2.37 23.61 -2.36
C ILE A 310 1.55 24.52 -3.28
N LYS A 311 2.16 25.61 -3.76
CA LYS A 311 1.63 26.42 -4.88
C LYS A 311 1.81 25.66 -6.20
N LYS A 312 0.84 24.81 -6.57
CA LYS A 312 0.67 24.32 -7.94
C LYS A 312 -0.80 24.06 -8.23
N ASP A 313 -1.27 24.53 -9.38
CA ASP A 313 -2.60 24.24 -9.92
C ASP A 313 -2.76 22.73 -10.15
N PHE A 314 -3.53 22.08 -9.30
CA PHE A 314 -3.99 20.71 -9.49
C PHE A 314 -5.36 20.73 -10.16
N SER A 315 -5.38 20.80 -11.49
CA SER A 315 -6.58 20.57 -12.29
C SER A 315 -6.79 19.05 -12.45
N GLY A 316 -7.55 18.45 -11.53
CA GLY A 316 -7.88 17.02 -11.58
C GLY A 316 -8.43 16.47 -10.27
N LYS A 317 -9.58 17.01 -9.82
CA LYS A 317 -10.48 16.52 -8.75
C LYS A 317 -9.85 15.61 -7.68
N LEU A 318 -9.17 16.23 -6.72
CA LEU A 318 -8.83 15.59 -5.44
C LEU A 318 -10.09 15.50 -4.57
N ASP A 319 -10.45 14.29 -4.21
CA ASP A 319 -11.30 14.06 -3.05
C ASP A 319 -10.42 14.04 -1.78
N GLY A 320 -10.04 15.22 -1.30
CA GLY A 320 -9.11 15.44 -0.16
C GLY A 320 -9.66 15.04 1.21
N ARG A 321 -10.64 14.14 1.26
CA ARG A 321 -11.33 13.66 2.45
C ARG A 321 -10.51 12.58 3.21
N PHE A 322 -10.61 12.58 4.54
CA PHE A 322 -9.91 11.67 5.44
C PHE A 322 -10.38 10.22 5.25
N PRO A 323 -9.48 9.22 5.12
CA PRO A 323 -9.86 7.87 4.73
C PRO A 323 -10.35 7.03 5.92
N VAL A 324 -11.46 6.31 5.71
CA VAL A 324 -12.06 5.41 6.69
C VAL A 324 -12.03 3.96 6.20
N TYR A 325 -11.56 3.04 7.06
CA TYR A 325 -11.65 1.60 6.84
C TYR A 325 -13.04 1.11 7.25
N VAL A 326 -13.80 0.55 6.31
CA VAL A 326 -15.16 0.08 6.56
C VAL A 326 -15.17 -1.45 6.70
N ILE A 327 -15.60 -1.95 7.86
CA ILE A 327 -15.87 -3.37 8.09
C ILE A 327 -17.35 -3.61 7.85
N MET A 328 -17.71 -4.30 6.76
CA MET A 328 -19.09 -4.48 6.33
C MET A 328 -19.56 -5.93 6.48
N THR A 329 -20.77 -6.13 7.01
CA THR A 329 -21.49 -7.41 6.97
C THR A 329 -23.01 -7.17 6.99
N THR A 330 -23.82 -8.22 6.85
CA THR A 330 -25.26 -8.15 7.13
C THR A 330 -25.61 -8.96 8.37
N LYS A 331 -26.43 -8.41 9.25
CA LYS A 331 -26.88 -9.09 10.47
C LYS A 331 -27.78 -10.27 10.16
N THR A 332 -28.78 -10.05 9.31
CA THR A 332 -29.79 -11.07 8.95
C THR A 332 -29.11 -12.23 8.22
N GLY A 333 -28.22 -11.96 7.27
CA GLY A 333 -27.48 -13.00 6.54
C GLY A 333 -26.56 -13.81 7.44
N MET A 334 -25.85 -13.15 8.38
CA MET A 334 -25.02 -13.86 9.36
C MET A 334 -25.83 -14.76 10.28
N ILE A 335 -26.96 -14.27 10.81
CA ILE A 335 -27.83 -15.04 11.69
C ILE A 335 -28.46 -16.20 10.93
N GLN A 336 -28.89 -15.98 9.68
CA GLN A 336 -29.48 -17.03 8.85
C GLN A 336 -28.45 -18.14 8.52
N GLN A 337 -27.20 -17.77 8.23
CA GLN A 337 -26.16 -18.73 7.89
C GLN A 337 -25.59 -19.46 9.11
N TYR A 338 -25.26 -18.74 10.18
CA TYR A 338 -24.45 -19.25 11.30
C TYR A 338 -25.14 -19.20 12.67
N GLY A 339 -26.32 -18.60 12.77
CA GLY A 339 -27.08 -18.44 14.01
C GLY A 339 -26.69 -17.22 14.86
N GLN A 340 -27.56 -16.89 15.81
CA GLN A 340 -27.46 -15.67 16.63
C GLN A 340 -26.20 -15.61 17.51
N GLN A 341 -25.78 -16.74 18.09
CA GLN A 341 -24.60 -16.79 18.96
C GLN A 341 -23.31 -16.55 18.16
N THR A 342 -23.20 -17.18 16.99
CA THR A 342 -22.06 -17.00 16.10
C THR A 342 -21.96 -15.57 15.58
N TYR A 343 -23.10 -14.94 15.25
CA TYR A 343 -23.13 -13.51 14.91
C TYR A 343 -22.54 -12.62 16.02
N ASN A 344 -22.82 -12.92 17.29
CA ASN A 344 -22.27 -12.15 18.41
C ASN A 344 -20.74 -12.29 18.48
N VAL A 345 -20.21 -13.51 18.29
CA VAL A 345 -18.75 -13.78 18.27
C VAL A 345 -18.08 -13.05 17.11
N ILE A 346 -18.65 -13.13 15.90
CA ILE A 346 -18.13 -12.43 14.72
C ILE A 346 -18.15 -10.92 14.94
N THR A 347 -19.23 -10.37 15.49
CA THR A 347 -19.36 -8.94 15.80
C THR A 347 -18.33 -8.47 16.83
N GLN A 348 -18.02 -9.30 17.82
CA GLN A 348 -16.95 -9.03 18.77
C GLN A 348 -15.58 -8.98 18.08
N SER A 349 -15.28 -9.92 17.17
CA SER A 349 -14.04 -9.88 16.39
C SER A 349 -13.97 -8.66 15.46
N MET A 350 -15.06 -8.28 14.79
CA MET A 350 -15.12 -7.03 14.01
C MET A 350 -14.88 -5.80 14.88
N SER A 351 -15.42 -5.78 16.11
CA SER A 351 -15.19 -4.69 17.08
C SER A 351 -13.73 -4.60 17.51
N GLN A 352 -13.04 -5.73 17.69
CA GLN A 352 -11.61 -5.76 17.97
C GLN A 352 -10.81 -5.19 16.80
N ILE A 353 -11.09 -5.60 15.56
CA ILE A 353 -10.44 -5.05 14.36
C ILE A 353 -10.67 -3.53 14.32
N ASN A 354 -11.91 -3.08 14.50
CA ASN A 354 -12.27 -1.66 14.47
C ASN A 354 -11.47 -0.84 15.49
N GLN A 355 -11.40 -1.29 16.75
CA GLN A 355 -10.68 -0.59 17.81
C GLN A 355 -9.17 -0.52 17.55
N VAL A 356 -8.59 -1.56 16.96
CA VAL A 356 -7.15 -1.58 16.65
C VAL A 356 -6.83 -0.67 15.48
N LEU A 357 -7.70 -0.61 14.46
CA LEU A 357 -7.54 0.28 13.32
C LEU A 357 -7.77 1.75 13.67
N GLN A 358 -8.72 2.07 14.56
CA GLN A 358 -8.94 3.44 15.06
C GLN A 358 -7.73 4.04 15.79
N LYS A 359 -6.83 3.19 16.30
CA LYS A 359 -5.58 3.64 16.94
C LYS A 359 -4.45 3.89 15.94
N LYS A 360 -4.62 3.55 14.65
CA LYS A 360 -3.60 3.79 13.63
C LYS A 360 -3.67 5.23 13.14
N SER A 361 -2.54 5.94 13.20
CA SER A 361 -2.43 7.29 12.65
C SER A 361 -2.78 7.32 11.16
N GLY A 362 -3.54 8.35 10.74
CA GLY A 362 -3.91 8.61 9.35
C GLY A 362 -5.12 7.84 8.81
N TRP A 363 -5.81 7.07 9.65
CA TRP A 363 -7.03 6.33 9.28
C TRP A 363 -8.08 6.36 10.39
N ASP A 364 -9.35 6.40 10.03
CA ASP A 364 -10.44 5.98 10.93
C ASP A 364 -10.90 4.55 10.57
N SER A 365 -11.74 3.97 11.41
CA SER A 365 -12.43 2.71 11.12
C SER A 365 -13.87 2.74 11.62
N LEU A 366 -14.76 2.15 10.82
CA LEU A 366 -16.19 2.03 11.16
C LEU A 366 -16.74 0.64 10.82
N ILE A 367 -17.68 0.15 11.63
CA ILE A 367 -18.45 -1.07 11.33
C ILE A 367 -19.77 -0.66 10.67
N PHE A 368 -20.04 -1.21 9.48
CA PHE A 368 -21.24 -0.92 8.69
C PHE A 368 -22.10 -2.18 8.53
N ILE A 369 -23.32 -2.13 9.05
CA ILE A 369 -24.29 -3.24 8.96
C ILE A 369 -25.58 -2.68 8.35
N PRO A 370 -25.76 -2.74 7.03
CA PRO A 370 -26.81 -1.99 6.33
C PRO A 370 -28.23 -2.43 6.70
N ASP A 371 -28.41 -3.67 7.17
CA ASP A 371 -29.71 -4.25 7.53
C ASP A 371 -30.00 -4.23 9.05
N ASP A 372 -29.12 -3.64 9.87
CA ASP A 372 -29.36 -3.47 11.31
C ASP A 372 -29.79 -2.05 11.66
N SER A 373 -31.06 -1.89 12.05
CA SER A 373 -31.65 -0.58 12.35
C SER A 373 -30.90 0.20 13.43
N LYS A 374 -30.32 -0.48 14.43
CA LYS A 374 -29.59 0.18 15.54
C LYS A 374 -28.30 0.82 15.04
N THR A 375 -27.51 0.13 14.22
CA THR A 375 -26.28 0.70 13.63
C THR A 375 -26.59 1.80 12.63
N GLN A 376 -27.61 1.64 11.79
CA GLN A 376 -28.01 2.64 10.80
C GLN A 376 -28.53 3.93 11.45
N GLN A 377 -29.28 3.82 12.55
CA GLN A 377 -29.74 4.99 13.31
C GLN A 377 -28.57 5.81 13.86
N LYS A 378 -27.49 5.18 14.36
CA LYS A 378 -26.28 5.89 14.82
C LYS A 378 -25.57 6.65 13.69
N LEU A 379 -25.69 6.17 12.45
CA LEU A 379 -25.12 6.80 11.27
C LEU A 379 -26.08 7.80 10.61
N ASN A 380 -27.32 7.94 11.10
CA ASN A 380 -28.41 8.67 10.45
C ASN A 380 -28.68 8.18 9.01
N LEU A 381 -28.67 6.86 8.83
CA LEU A 381 -28.95 6.19 7.55
C LEU A 381 -30.20 5.32 7.67
N ALA A 382 -30.84 5.02 6.53
CA ALA A 382 -31.99 4.13 6.47
C ALA A 382 -31.53 2.68 6.35
N PRO A 383 -32.06 1.75 7.18
CA PRO A 383 -31.71 0.34 7.05
C PRO A 383 -32.34 -0.29 5.81
N ILE A 384 -31.59 -1.17 5.14
CA ILE A 384 -32.14 -2.00 4.08
C ILE A 384 -33.00 -3.11 4.69
N THR A 385 -34.09 -3.45 4.01
CA THR A 385 -35.04 -4.49 4.45
C THR A 385 -34.85 -5.83 3.76
N VAL A 386 -34.05 -5.85 2.68
CA VAL A 386 -33.78 -7.04 1.87
C VAL A 386 -32.29 -7.07 1.56
N ILE A 387 -31.66 -8.22 1.79
CA ILE A 387 -30.28 -8.48 1.40
C ILE A 387 -30.26 -8.71 -0.12
N ASP A 388 -29.94 -7.64 -0.83
CA ASP A 388 -29.78 -7.61 -2.28
C ASP A 388 -28.50 -6.83 -2.60
N PRO A 389 -27.65 -7.30 -3.54
CA PRO A 389 -26.37 -6.67 -3.81
C PRO A 389 -26.51 -5.21 -4.27
N TRP A 390 -27.53 -4.87 -5.05
CA TRP A 390 -27.76 -3.48 -5.47
C TRP A 390 -28.22 -2.59 -4.32
N LYS A 391 -29.08 -3.10 -3.43
CA LYS A 391 -29.47 -2.36 -2.22
C LYS A 391 -28.28 -2.13 -1.29
N ILE A 392 -27.39 -3.10 -1.14
CA ILE A 392 -26.16 -2.95 -0.36
C ILE A 392 -25.25 -1.90 -1.02
N LYS A 393 -25.08 -1.93 -2.36
CA LYS A 393 -24.33 -0.90 -3.09
C LYS A 393 -24.89 0.51 -2.86
N LEU A 394 -26.21 0.67 -2.91
CA LEU A 394 -26.86 1.97 -2.63
C LEU A 394 -26.63 2.41 -1.19
N ALA A 395 -26.70 1.50 -0.22
CA ALA A 395 -26.40 1.79 1.18
C ALA A 395 -24.93 2.21 1.39
N ILE A 396 -23.98 1.64 0.64
CA ILE A 396 -22.56 2.06 0.64
C ILE A 396 -22.42 3.47 0.06
N HIS A 397 -23.18 3.82 -0.97
CA HIS A 397 -23.18 5.17 -1.53
C HIS A 397 -23.75 6.20 -0.54
N ASP A 398 -24.81 5.85 0.19
CA ASP A 398 -25.35 6.71 1.24
C ASP A 398 -24.38 6.83 2.43
N LEU A 399 -23.63 5.77 2.74
CA LEU A 399 -22.52 5.81 3.70
C LEU A 399 -21.43 6.80 3.26
N ASP A 400 -20.95 6.73 2.02
CA ASP A 400 -19.92 7.66 1.54
C ASP A 400 -20.40 9.12 1.53
N LYS A 401 -21.67 9.36 1.19
CA LYS A 401 -22.30 10.70 1.32
C LYS A 401 -22.34 11.18 2.76
N MET A 402 -22.64 10.29 3.71
CA MET A 402 -22.65 10.62 5.14
C MET A 402 -21.23 10.96 5.62
N LEU A 403 -20.23 10.16 5.25
CA LEU A 403 -18.83 10.43 5.53
C LEU A 403 -18.39 11.76 4.89
N ALA A 404 -18.87 12.09 3.68
CA ALA A 404 -18.57 13.35 3.02
C ALA A 404 -18.93 14.57 3.87
N LYS A 405 -20.08 14.52 4.57
CA LYS A 405 -20.53 15.59 5.48
C LYS A 405 -19.58 15.79 6.67
N ARG A 406 -18.77 14.78 7.00
CA ARG A 406 -17.73 14.81 8.05
C ARG A 406 -16.35 15.15 7.51
N GLY A 407 -16.19 15.36 6.19
CA GLY A 407 -14.88 15.48 5.55
C GLY A 407 -14.16 14.14 5.37
N GLU A 408 -14.86 13.03 5.52
CA GLU A 408 -14.36 11.66 5.45
C GLU A 408 -14.79 10.96 4.16
N ARG A 409 -14.10 9.89 3.78
CA ARG A 409 -14.47 9.03 2.64
C ARG A 409 -14.19 7.57 2.93
N ILE A 410 -14.83 6.68 2.19
CA ILE A 410 -14.43 5.26 2.21
C ILE A 410 -13.03 5.13 1.61
N GLY A 411 -12.07 4.71 2.43
CA GLY A 411 -10.67 4.54 2.04
C GLY A 411 -10.31 3.10 1.71
N ALA A 412 -10.94 2.13 2.38
CA ALA A 412 -10.83 0.69 2.13
C ALA A 412 -12.05 -0.02 2.74
N MET A 413 -12.37 -1.22 2.25
CA MET A 413 -13.50 -1.98 2.78
C MET A 413 -13.19 -3.48 2.91
N LEU A 414 -13.50 -4.04 4.08
CA LEU A 414 -13.49 -5.46 4.36
C LEU A 414 -14.92 -5.99 4.44
N ILE A 415 -15.27 -6.91 3.54
CA ILE A 415 -16.53 -7.64 3.54
C ILE A 415 -16.37 -8.88 4.41
N VAL A 416 -17.24 -9.04 5.41
CA VAL A 416 -17.22 -10.18 6.33
C VAL A 416 -18.42 -11.07 6.00
N GLY A 417 -18.13 -12.27 5.47
CA GLY A 417 -19.12 -13.28 5.12
C GLY A 417 -19.02 -13.76 3.66
N GLY A 418 -19.53 -14.97 3.42
CA GLY A 418 -19.67 -15.56 2.08
C GLY A 418 -20.81 -14.93 1.25
N ASN A 419 -21.17 -15.59 0.14
CA ASN A 419 -22.24 -15.15 -0.77
C ASN A 419 -23.62 -15.20 -0.10
N GLU A 420 -23.79 -16.05 0.90
CA GLU A 420 -25.00 -16.27 1.68
C GLU A 420 -25.24 -15.14 2.69
N VAL A 421 -24.18 -14.44 3.08
CA VAL A 421 -24.23 -13.31 4.02
C VAL A 421 -24.23 -12.00 3.25
N VAL A 422 -23.18 -11.75 2.47
CA VAL A 422 -23.08 -10.57 1.60
C VAL A 422 -22.98 -11.09 0.16
N PRO A 423 -24.09 -11.12 -0.59
CA PRO A 423 -24.11 -11.64 -1.95
C PRO A 423 -23.11 -10.94 -2.86
N PHE A 424 -22.48 -11.69 -3.75
CA PHE A 424 -21.72 -11.07 -4.84
C PHE A 424 -22.67 -10.43 -5.84
N HIS A 425 -22.21 -9.39 -6.54
CA HIS A 425 -22.93 -8.94 -7.72
C HIS A 425 -22.78 -9.97 -8.84
N ARG A 426 -23.90 -10.24 -9.51
CA ARG A 426 -23.97 -11.04 -10.74
C ARG A 426 -23.89 -10.11 -11.94
N LEU A 427 -22.71 -10.03 -12.53
CA LEU A 427 -22.41 -9.12 -13.65
C LEU A 427 -22.56 -9.86 -14.98
N PRO A 428 -22.96 -9.15 -16.06
CA PRO A 428 -23.05 -9.76 -17.38
C PRO A 428 -21.67 -10.23 -17.85
N ASN A 429 -21.60 -11.42 -18.44
CA ASN A 429 -20.39 -11.93 -19.05
C ASN A 429 -20.08 -11.17 -20.36
N PRO A 430 -18.93 -10.47 -20.47
CA PRO A 430 -18.62 -9.72 -21.68
C PRO A 430 -18.10 -10.60 -22.82
N THR A 431 -17.82 -11.90 -22.57
CA THR A 431 -17.35 -12.89 -23.54
C THR A 431 -18.41 -13.95 -23.84
N ASP A 432 -18.43 -14.44 -25.09
CA ASP A 432 -19.20 -15.63 -25.48
C ASP A 432 -18.46 -16.93 -25.06
N ASP A 433 -18.71 -17.39 -23.83
CA ASP A 433 -18.21 -18.66 -23.28
C ASP A 433 -19.27 -19.38 -22.42
N VAL A 434 -18.84 -20.33 -21.58
CA VAL A 434 -19.75 -21.20 -20.81
C VAL A 434 -20.39 -20.51 -19.60
N ASP A 435 -19.91 -19.33 -19.20
CA ASP A 435 -20.44 -18.64 -18.02
C ASP A 435 -21.61 -17.71 -18.40
N ASP A 436 -22.73 -17.82 -17.69
CA ASP A 436 -23.86 -16.90 -17.89
C ASP A 436 -23.64 -15.53 -17.22
N GLU A 437 -23.04 -15.56 -16.02
CA GLU A 437 -22.84 -14.40 -15.16
C GLU A 437 -21.51 -14.49 -14.41
N ILE A 438 -20.97 -13.34 -14.02
CA ILE A 438 -19.71 -13.23 -13.28
C ILE A 438 -19.99 -12.72 -11.87
N TYR A 439 -19.61 -13.50 -10.88
CA TYR A 439 -19.69 -13.13 -9.47
C TYR A 439 -18.56 -12.18 -9.11
N SER A 440 -18.88 -10.95 -8.68
CA SER A 440 -17.92 -9.89 -8.44
C SER A 440 -18.23 -9.04 -7.22
N ASP A 441 -17.18 -8.60 -6.52
CA ASP A 441 -17.26 -7.59 -5.46
C ASP A 441 -17.04 -6.17 -5.98
N ASN A 442 -16.53 -5.99 -7.21
CA ASN A 442 -16.15 -4.67 -7.71
C ASN A 442 -17.24 -3.59 -7.56
N PRO A 443 -18.55 -3.88 -7.76
CA PRO A 443 -19.57 -2.85 -7.60
C PRO A 443 -19.71 -2.32 -6.17
N TYR A 444 -19.33 -3.08 -5.14
CA TYR A 444 -19.25 -2.58 -3.75
C TYR A 444 -18.10 -1.58 -3.56
N GLY A 445 -17.12 -1.62 -4.45
CA GLY A 445 -15.98 -0.70 -4.48
C GLY A 445 -16.18 0.48 -5.41
N SER A 446 -17.31 0.62 -6.12
CA SER A 446 -17.53 1.69 -7.09
C SER A 446 -18.74 2.55 -6.73
N LEU A 447 -18.55 3.86 -6.78
CA LEU A 447 -19.61 4.85 -6.56
C LEU A 447 -20.44 5.10 -7.84
N ASP A 448 -19.88 4.81 -9.00
CA ASP A 448 -20.52 5.05 -10.29
C ASP A 448 -20.92 3.72 -10.96
N ASN A 449 -21.31 3.81 -12.23
CA ASN A 449 -21.67 2.65 -13.03
C ASN A 449 -20.44 1.92 -13.60
N ASN A 450 -19.24 2.49 -13.47
CA ASN A 450 -17.99 1.87 -13.89
C ASN A 450 -17.45 0.97 -12.77
N TYR A 451 -17.75 -0.32 -12.89
CA TYR A 451 -17.29 -1.35 -11.96
C TYR A 451 -15.99 -2.04 -12.42
N PHE A 452 -15.30 -1.55 -13.46
CA PHE A 452 -14.02 -2.15 -13.89
C PHE A 452 -12.86 -1.75 -12.98
N VAL A 453 -12.92 -0.54 -12.43
CA VAL A 453 -11.92 0.01 -11.51
C VAL A 453 -12.63 0.46 -10.25
N THR A 454 -12.22 -0.06 -9.10
CA THR A 454 -12.82 0.33 -7.81
C THR A 454 -12.25 1.67 -7.32
N SER A 455 -13.06 2.38 -6.55
CA SER A 455 -12.70 3.61 -5.85
C SER A 455 -11.83 3.41 -4.62
N TRP A 456 -11.90 2.24 -4.00
CA TRP A 456 -11.06 1.85 -2.87
C TRP A 456 -10.69 0.36 -2.95
N PRO A 457 -9.65 -0.08 -2.23
CA PRO A 457 -9.35 -1.50 -2.06
C PRO A 457 -10.50 -2.23 -1.38
N LEU A 458 -10.83 -3.40 -1.92
CA LEU A 458 -11.78 -4.34 -1.34
C LEU A 458 -11.04 -5.60 -0.89
N GLY A 459 -11.45 -6.16 0.24
CA GLY A 459 -11.17 -7.55 0.56
C GLY A 459 -12.37 -8.21 1.20
N ARG A 460 -12.39 -9.54 1.19
CA ARG A 460 -13.50 -10.34 1.72
C ARG A 460 -12.95 -11.50 2.56
N VAL A 461 -13.49 -11.71 3.75
CA VAL A 461 -13.26 -12.95 4.52
C VAL A 461 -14.50 -13.84 4.42
N ILE A 462 -14.28 -15.13 4.19
CA ILE A 462 -15.33 -16.09 3.82
C ILE A 462 -15.34 -17.29 4.76
N GLY A 463 -16.50 -17.92 4.92
CA GLY A 463 -16.62 -19.25 5.56
C GLY A 463 -16.76 -20.35 4.52
N GLU A 464 -16.89 -21.59 5.00
CA GLU A 464 -17.23 -22.75 4.18
C GLU A 464 -18.75 -22.87 4.01
N LYS A 465 -19.18 -23.83 3.18
CA LYS A 465 -20.58 -24.23 3.11
C LYS A 465 -21.06 -24.77 4.47
N GLY A 466 -22.32 -24.49 4.79
CA GLY A 466 -22.97 -24.94 6.03
C GLY A 466 -22.89 -23.93 7.17
N GLN A 467 -23.23 -24.38 8.38
CA GLN A 467 -23.43 -23.53 9.56
C GLN A 467 -22.16 -23.34 10.42
N ASP A 468 -21.05 -23.97 10.05
CA ASP A 468 -19.79 -23.78 10.76
C ASP A 468 -19.07 -22.51 10.29
N ALA A 469 -18.85 -21.58 11.21
CA ALA A 469 -18.12 -20.33 10.96
C ALA A 469 -16.62 -20.44 11.32
N GLY A 470 -16.10 -21.63 11.59
CA GLY A 470 -14.72 -21.87 12.04
C GLY A 470 -13.68 -21.17 11.17
N LEU A 471 -13.72 -21.39 9.85
CA LEU A 471 -12.81 -20.76 8.89
C LEU A 471 -12.91 -19.22 8.88
N LEU A 472 -14.14 -18.69 8.96
CA LEU A 472 -14.39 -17.24 8.98
C LEU A 472 -13.83 -16.60 10.25
N ILE A 473 -14.11 -17.20 11.41
CA ILE A 473 -13.62 -16.74 12.72
C ILE A 473 -12.09 -16.85 12.78
N GLN A 474 -11.51 -17.91 12.23
CA GLN A 474 -10.06 -18.06 12.12
C GLN A 474 -9.42 -16.89 11.36
N GLN A 475 -9.95 -16.54 10.18
CA GLN A 475 -9.45 -15.40 9.40
C GLN A 475 -9.59 -14.08 10.18
N LEU A 476 -10.73 -13.81 10.81
CA LEU A 476 -10.92 -12.61 11.63
C LEU A 476 -9.90 -12.53 12.79
N ARG A 477 -9.65 -13.64 13.49
CA ARG A 477 -8.63 -13.71 14.54
C ARG A 477 -7.23 -13.48 14.00
N GLN A 478 -6.92 -13.98 12.80
CA GLN A 478 -5.63 -13.71 12.14
C GLN A 478 -5.46 -12.22 11.82
N ILE A 479 -6.53 -11.55 11.35
CA ILE A 479 -6.53 -10.10 11.09
C ILE A 479 -6.29 -9.33 12.40
N VAL A 480 -7.02 -9.67 13.48
CA VAL A 480 -6.80 -9.05 14.80
C VAL A 480 -5.35 -9.27 15.26
N LYS A 481 -4.84 -10.50 15.18
CA LYS A 481 -3.47 -10.83 15.57
C LYS A 481 -2.45 -10.02 14.77
N PHE A 482 -2.63 -9.90 13.46
CA PHE A 482 -1.75 -9.13 12.58
C PHE A 482 -1.71 -7.66 12.97
N HIS A 483 -2.87 -7.04 13.22
CA HIS A 483 -2.92 -5.61 13.57
C HIS A 483 -2.55 -5.30 15.02
N MET A 484 -2.73 -6.26 15.94
CA MET A 484 -2.33 -6.15 17.35
C MET A 484 -0.86 -6.41 17.60
N GLN A 485 -0.18 -7.14 16.71
CA GLN A 485 1.24 -7.44 16.88
C GLN A 485 2.02 -6.12 17.01
N PRO A 486 2.68 -5.86 18.15
CA PRO A 486 3.57 -4.72 18.26
C PRO A 486 4.62 -4.91 17.16
N LYS A 487 4.71 -3.94 16.25
CA LYS A 487 5.72 -3.98 15.20
C LYS A 487 7.07 -3.94 15.89
N SER A 488 7.70 -5.11 15.99
CA SER A 488 8.96 -5.30 16.72
C SER A 488 9.97 -4.26 16.27
N VAL A 489 10.55 -3.56 17.25
CA VAL A 489 11.63 -2.56 17.07
C VAL A 489 12.80 -3.14 16.28
N ASN A 490 13.01 -4.47 16.37
CA ASN A 490 14.06 -5.20 15.66
C ASN A 490 13.91 -5.19 14.12
N LYS A 491 12.75 -4.78 13.57
CA LYS A 491 12.56 -4.61 12.11
C LYS A 491 12.92 -3.22 11.59
N VAL A 492 13.21 -2.24 12.46
CA VAL A 492 13.53 -0.87 12.03
C VAL A 492 14.96 -0.78 11.50
N TRP A 493 15.90 -1.54 12.09
CA TRP A 493 17.26 -1.71 11.57
C TRP A 493 17.32 -2.33 10.17
N GLU A 494 16.44 -3.29 9.88
CA GLU A 494 16.31 -3.86 8.52
C GLU A 494 15.67 -2.87 7.52
N ARG A 495 14.85 -1.91 7.98
CA ARG A 495 14.30 -0.83 7.14
C ARG A 495 15.32 0.26 6.80
N ILE A 496 16.27 0.54 7.68
CA ILE A 496 17.29 1.58 7.52
C ILE A 496 18.40 1.12 6.55
N VAL A 497 18.89 -0.11 6.70
CA VAL A 497 19.85 -0.79 5.79
C VAL A 497 19.36 -0.79 4.32
N ARG A 498 18.06 -1.01 4.11
CA ARG A 498 17.47 -1.13 2.77
C ARG A 498 17.35 0.19 2.00
N SER A 499 17.36 1.34 2.68
CA SER A 499 17.26 2.65 2.02
C SER A 499 18.59 3.12 1.41
N PHE A 500 19.71 2.51 1.80
CA PHE A 500 21.06 2.84 1.32
C PHE A 500 21.63 1.83 0.31
N THR A 501 21.01 0.66 0.14
CA THR A 501 21.49 -0.45 -0.73
C THR A 501 20.78 -0.59 -2.08
N ASN A 502 19.87 0.30 -2.45
CA ASN A 502 19.20 0.27 -3.77
C ASN A 502 20.08 0.83 -4.91
N ILE A 503 21.23 0.20 -5.13
CA ILE A 503 21.96 0.24 -6.40
C ILE A 503 22.44 -1.21 -6.68
N PHE A 504 21.62 -1.94 -7.45
CA PHE A 504 21.85 -3.24 -8.09
C PHE A 504 22.01 -4.50 -7.20
N THR A 505 20.90 -5.10 -6.76
CA THR A 505 20.71 -6.58 -6.74
C THR A 505 19.23 -6.93 -6.55
N TYR A 506 18.59 -7.51 -7.58
CA TYR A 506 17.23 -8.06 -7.48
C TYR A 506 17.30 -9.35 -6.64
N LYS A 507 17.08 -9.29 -5.31
CA LYS A 507 16.90 -10.51 -4.51
C LYS A 507 15.49 -11.06 -4.73
N TYR A 508 15.38 -12.34 -5.07
CA TYR A 508 14.11 -13.02 -5.33
C TYR A 508 13.28 -13.17 -4.05
N LEU A 509 11.95 -13.07 -4.20
CA LEU A 509 11.03 -13.33 -3.10
C LEU A 509 10.96 -14.83 -2.81
N SER A 510 10.77 -15.20 -1.54
CA SER A 510 10.42 -16.56 -1.12
C SER A 510 9.09 -16.95 -1.77
N SER A 511 9.18 -17.63 -2.92
CA SER A 511 8.05 -17.83 -3.81
C SER A 511 8.06 -19.23 -4.42
N PHE A 512 6.86 -19.69 -4.73
CA PHE A 512 6.58 -20.93 -5.44
C PHE A 512 5.71 -20.60 -6.64
N GLY A 513 6.11 -21.09 -7.82
CA GLY A 513 5.35 -20.94 -9.05
C GLY A 513 5.04 -22.30 -9.66
N TYR A 514 3.84 -22.50 -10.17
CA TYR A 514 3.45 -23.73 -10.86
C TYR A 514 2.60 -23.44 -12.10
N SER A 515 3.03 -23.94 -13.25
CA SER A 515 2.36 -23.71 -14.54
C SER A 515 2.08 -25.01 -15.28
N ALA A 516 1.05 -25.02 -16.11
CA ALA A 516 0.93 -25.99 -17.18
C ALA A 516 2.13 -25.86 -18.15
N SER A 517 2.60 -26.97 -18.73
CA SER A 517 3.75 -26.97 -19.64
C SER A 517 3.52 -26.13 -20.88
N VAL A 518 2.31 -26.24 -21.45
CA VAL A 518 1.88 -25.45 -22.62
C VAL A 518 1.95 -23.92 -22.40
N TRP A 519 1.90 -23.45 -21.15
CA TRP A 519 1.95 -22.02 -20.80
C TRP A 519 3.26 -21.60 -20.13
N LYS A 520 4.28 -22.47 -20.15
CA LYS A 520 5.59 -22.22 -19.55
C LYS A 520 6.15 -20.85 -19.94
N ARG A 521 5.96 -20.40 -21.19
CA ARG A 521 6.50 -19.13 -21.70
C ARG A 521 5.80 -17.90 -21.09
N SER A 522 4.46 -17.87 -21.03
CA SER A 522 3.72 -16.78 -20.41
C SER A 522 3.96 -16.76 -18.90
N SER A 523 3.83 -17.92 -18.24
CA SER A 523 4.04 -18.07 -16.81
C SER A 523 5.44 -17.69 -16.36
N THR A 524 6.47 -18.02 -17.14
CA THR A 524 7.84 -17.57 -16.87
C THR A 524 7.96 -16.05 -16.85
N THR A 525 7.19 -15.36 -17.71
CA THR A 525 7.21 -13.89 -17.81
C THR A 525 6.51 -13.24 -16.63
N VAL A 526 5.40 -13.82 -16.16
CA VAL A 526 4.72 -13.41 -14.92
C VAL A 526 5.62 -13.65 -13.72
N TYR A 527 6.17 -14.87 -13.60
CA TYR A 527 6.90 -15.32 -12.42
C TYR A 527 8.24 -14.60 -12.20
N LYS A 528 8.82 -13.97 -13.21
CA LYS A 528 9.98 -13.06 -13.05
C LYS A 528 9.73 -11.92 -12.06
N ALA A 529 8.46 -11.55 -11.87
CA ALA A 529 8.06 -10.59 -10.84
C ALA A 529 8.08 -11.17 -9.42
N LEU A 530 8.40 -12.45 -9.22
CA LEU A 530 8.51 -13.08 -7.89
C LEU A 530 9.89 -13.73 -7.70
N GLY A 531 10.27 -14.61 -8.61
CA GLY A 531 11.38 -15.55 -8.44
C GLY A 531 12.22 -15.75 -9.71
N GLU A 532 13.22 -16.64 -9.61
CA GLU A 532 13.99 -17.07 -10.77
C GLU A 532 13.12 -17.87 -11.72
N SER A 533 13.17 -17.56 -13.02
CA SER A 533 12.46 -18.30 -14.07
C SER A 533 12.70 -19.81 -14.03
N LYS A 534 13.87 -20.26 -13.54
CA LYS A 534 14.23 -21.68 -13.43
C LYS A 534 13.55 -22.41 -12.27
N SER A 535 12.99 -21.67 -11.30
CA SER A 535 12.28 -22.23 -10.14
C SER A 535 10.78 -22.39 -10.35
N LEU A 536 10.27 -22.08 -11.54
CA LEU A 536 8.88 -22.33 -11.92
C LEU A 536 8.68 -23.84 -12.17
N TYR A 537 7.81 -24.47 -11.38
CA TYR A 537 7.39 -25.85 -11.58
C TYR A 537 6.45 -25.95 -12.80
N ILE A 538 6.53 -27.09 -13.50
CA ILE A 538 5.80 -27.34 -14.75
C ILE A 538 5.07 -28.68 -14.68
N SER A 539 3.80 -28.70 -15.08
CA SER A 539 2.98 -29.92 -15.18
C SER A 539 2.45 -30.16 -16.60
N PRO A 540 2.70 -31.35 -17.18
CA PRO A 540 3.54 -32.44 -16.67
C PRO A 540 5.04 -32.09 -16.65
N ASN A 541 5.79 -32.65 -15.71
CA ASN A 541 7.24 -32.40 -15.60
C ASN A 541 8.05 -33.40 -16.45
N GLY A 542 8.68 -32.92 -17.52
CA GLY A 542 9.47 -33.75 -18.44
C GLY A 542 10.82 -34.28 -17.91
N LYS A 543 11.35 -33.78 -16.76
CA LYS A 543 12.49 -34.29 -15.94
C LYS A 543 13.15 -33.15 -15.11
N LYS A 544 13.21 -33.30 -13.77
CA LYS A 544 14.38 -33.11 -12.87
C LYS A 544 14.10 -32.66 -11.42
N GLN A 545 12.89 -32.22 -11.05
CA GLN A 545 12.58 -31.88 -9.65
C GLN A 545 11.22 -32.45 -9.25
N SER A 546 11.22 -33.36 -8.28
CA SER A 546 9.98 -33.86 -7.69
C SER A 546 9.38 -32.74 -6.86
N LEU A 547 8.17 -32.30 -7.20
CA LEU A 547 7.40 -31.39 -6.37
C LEU A 547 7.08 -32.09 -5.04
N THR A 548 7.47 -31.52 -3.92
CA THR A 548 7.10 -32.04 -2.60
C THR A 548 5.91 -31.28 -2.03
N LYS A 549 5.10 -31.93 -1.19
CA LYS A 549 4.00 -31.27 -0.47
C LYS A 549 4.47 -30.09 0.39
N GLN A 550 5.74 -30.12 0.83
CA GLN A 550 6.34 -29.04 1.61
C GLN A 550 6.54 -27.76 0.79
N ASP A 551 6.93 -27.88 -0.49
CA ASP A 551 7.18 -26.74 -1.38
C ASP A 551 5.93 -25.86 -1.56
N LEU A 552 4.74 -26.49 -1.53
CA LEU A 552 3.45 -25.83 -1.69
C LEU A 552 3.04 -24.95 -0.49
N VAL A 553 3.68 -25.14 0.67
CA VAL A 553 3.28 -24.52 1.94
C VAL A 553 4.39 -23.73 2.63
N SER A 554 5.66 -23.93 2.26
CA SER A 554 6.82 -23.34 2.97
C SER A 554 7.36 -22.03 2.40
N VAL A 555 6.69 -21.44 1.40
CA VAL A 555 7.06 -20.17 0.78
C VAL A 555 6.18 -19.03 1.27
N ASP A 556 6.53 -17.77 0.96
CA ASP A 556 5.70 -16.62 1.30
C ASP A 556 4.68 -16.27 0.20
N PHE A 557 4.99 -16.56 -1.07
CA PHE A 557 4.14 -16.25 -2.22
C PHE A 557 3.88 -17.50 -3.08
N GLY A 558 2.61 -17.78 -3.37
CA GLY A 558 2.20 -18.84 -4.30
C GLY A 558 1.62 -18.27 -5.60
N TYR A 559 2.13 -18.72 -6.74
CA TYR A 559 1.64 -18.36 -8.07
C TYR A 559 1.27 -19.62 -8.87
N PHE A 560 0.05 -19.67 -9.41
CA PHE A 560 -0.47 -20.82 -10.14
C PHE A 560 -1.08 -20.41 -11.47
N ASN A 561 -0.67 -21.07 -12.55
CA ASN A 561 -1.21 -20.91 -13.91
C ASN A 561 -1.48 -22.30 -14.49
N LEU A 562 -2.59 -22.87 -14.02
CA LEU A 562 -3.03 -24.25 -14.20
C LEU A 562 -4.53 -24.25 -14.55
N HIS A 563 -5.01 -25.35 -15.11
CA HIS A 563 -6.44 -25.60 -15.38
C HIS A 563 -7.24 -25.76 -14.11
N GLY A 564 -8.41 -25.12 -14.08
CA GLY A 564 -9.40 -25.32 -13.04
C GLY A 564 -10.78 -25.62 -13.64
N LEU A 565 -11.58 -26.38 -12.91
CA LEU A 565 -12.93 -26.76 -13.31
C LEU A 565 -13.91 -26.37 -12.20
N VAL A 566 -15.13 -25.97 -12.58
CA VAL A 566 -16.13 -25.51 -11.61
C VAL A 566 -16.55 -26.60 -10.61
N ASP A 567 -16.63 -27.85 -11.09
CA ASP A 567 -17.16 -29.02 -10.39
C ASP A 567 -16.07 -29.93 -9.80
N ARG A 568 -14.78 -29.56 -9.91
CA ARG A 568 -13.66 -30.36 -9.40
C ARG A 568 -12.81 -29.57 -8.40
N PRO A 569 -12.27 -30.23 -7.37
CA PRO A 569 -11.35 -29.59 -6.43
C PRO A 569 -9.94 -29.40 -6.97
N GLU A 570 -9.51 -30.23 -7.92
CA GLU A 570 -8.13 -30.25 -8.41
C GLU A 570 -7.85 -29.15 -9.43
N TRP A 571 -6.58 -28.76 -9.50
CA TRP A 571 -6.02 -28.02 -10.61
C TRP A 571 -5.17 -28.94 -11.49
N TYR A 572 -5.25 -28.75 -12.80
CA TYR A 572 -4.68 -29.65 -13.81
C TYR A 572 -3.57 -28.96 -14.59
N GLY A 573 -2.52 -29.72 -14.92
CA GLY A 573 -1.51 -29.31 -15.88
C GLY A 573 -2.02 -29.44 -17.31
N GLN A 574 -1.19 -29.05 -18.26
CA GLN A 574 -1.42 -29.37 -19.66
C GLN A 574 -0.09 -29.59 -20.37
N ARG A 575 0.00 -30.71 -21.08
CA ARG A 575 1.17 -31.11 -21.85
C ARG A 575 1.42 -30.18 -23.04
N ASP A 576 2.68 -29.81 -23.24
CA ASP A 576 3.13 -29.16 -24.47
C ASP A 576 3.41 -30.23 -25.55
N TYR A 577 3.23 -29.90 -26.83
CA TYR A 577 3.46 -30.86 -27.91
C TYR A 577 4.92 -31.37 -27.98
N LEU A 578 5.88 -30.62 -27.41
CA LEU A 578 7.29 -31.00 -27.29
C LEU A 578 7.57 -31.92 -26.08
N ASP A 579 6.62 -32.06 -25.16
CA ASP A 579 6.77 -32.97 -24.02
C ASP A 579 6.60 -34.43 -24.44
N PRO A 580 7.21 -35.38 -23.70
CA PRO A 580 7.01 -36.80 -23.94
C PRO A 580 5.53 -37.19 -23.98
N PRO A 581 5.11 -38.14 -24.84
CA PRO A 581 3.73 -38.61 -24.89
C PRO A 581 3.22 -39.07 -23.52
N GLY A 582 1.97 -38.74 -23.19
CA GLY A 582 1.36 -39.05 -21.90
C GLY A 582 -0.03 -38.46 -21.74
N ASN A 583 -0.51 -38.38 -20.49
CA ASN A 583 -1.77 -37.70 -20.18
C ASN A 583 -1.66 -36.21 -20.52
N ASP A 584 -2.56 -35.71 -21.37
CA ASP A 584 -2.56 -34.31 -21.80
C ASP A 584 -2.98 -33.35 -20.68
N TYR A 585 -3.81 -33.79 -19.72
CA TYR A 585 -4.30 -32.98 -18.59
C TYR A 585 -4.11 -33.71 -17.26
N PRO A 586 -2.86 -33.86 -16.77
CA PRO A 586 -2.59 -34.51 -15.48
C PRO A 586 -3.07 -33.64 -14.31
N VAL A 587 -3.52 -34.27 -13.21
CA VAL A 587 -3.72 -33.56 -11.94
C VAL A 587 -2.38 -32.97 -11.51
N ALA A 588 -2.32 -31.65 -11.35
CA ALA A 588 -1.13 -30.94 -10.92
C ALA A 588 -1.15 -30.67 -9.41
N LEU A 589 -2.32 -30.32 -8.86
CA LEU A 589 -2.50 -30.00 -7.47
C LEU A 589 -3.90 -30.43 -7.00
N SER A 590 -3.97 -31.08 -5.83
CA SER A 590 -5.22 -31.38 -5.12
C SER A 590 -5.23 -30.72 -3.73
N PRO A 591 -6.39 -30.56 -3.09
CA PRO A 591 -6.45 -30.10 -1.70
C PRO A 591 -5.64 -30.98 -0.72
N ASP A 592 -5.53 -32.28 -0.97
CA ASP A 592 -4.80 -33.24 -0.13
C ASP A 592 -3.26 -33.11 -0.24
N ASP A 593 -2.77 -32.38 -1.24
CA ASP A 593 -1.36 -32.04 -1.35
C ASP A 593 -0.97 -30.89 -0.40
N LEU A 594 -1.95 -30.12 0.06
CA LEU A 594 -1.77 -28.98 0.96
C LEU A 594 -1.81 -29.42 2.42
N ILE A 595 -0.63 -29.78 2.93
CA ILE A 595 -0.46 -30.33 4.27
C ILE A 595 -0.59 -29.30 5.38
N ILE A 596 -1.20 -29.70 6.50
CA ILE A 596 -1.29 -28.89 7.72
C ILE A 596 0.01 -29.07 8.51
N ASN A 597 0.93 -28.11 8.41
CA ASN A 597 2.21 -28.12 9.15
C ASN A 597 2.52 -26.79 9.87
N GLY A 598 1.52 -25.92 10.01
CA GLY A 598 1.67 -24.59 10.62
C GLY A 598 2.36 -23.55 9.73
N LYS A 599 2.68 -23.90 8.48
CA LYS A 599 3.18 -22.97 7.46
C LYS A 599 2.20 -22.90 6.30
N ALA A 600 2.07 -21.72 5.72
CA ALA A 600 1.29 -21.47 4.53
C ALA A 600 1.84 -20.21 3.83
N PRO A 601 1.68 -20.10 2.49
CA PRO A 601 1.96 -18.86 1.79
C PRO A 601 1.15 -17.71 2.37
N LYS A 602 1.73 -16.52 2.41
CA LYS A 602 1.05 -15.30 2.84
C LYS A 602 0.08 -14.80 1.79
N VAL A 603 0.47 -14.87 0.52
CA VAL A 603 -0.36 -14.48 -0.62
C VAL A 603 -0.33 -15.56 -1.69
N VAL A 604 -1.50 -15.99 -2.14
CA VAL A 604 -1.67 -16.90 -3.27
C VAL A 604 -2.43 -16.19 -4.38
N LEU A 605 -1.92 -16.24 -5.62
CA LEU A 605 -2.64 -15.84 -6.81
C LEU A 605 -2.71 -17.02 -7.78
N THR A 606 -3.92 -17.36 -8.22
CA THR A 606 -4.17 -18.38 -9.23
C THR A 606 -4.87 -17.80 -10.45
N GLU A 607 -4.39 -18.16 -11.63
CA GLU A 607 -5.02 -17.84 -12.91
C GLU A 607 -6.01 -18.90 -13.38
N ALA A 608 -6.16 -20.01 -12.63
CA ALA A 608 -7.02 -21.13 -13.01
C ALA A 608 -8.49 -20.72 -13.17
N CYS A 609 -9.18 -21.28 -14.17
CA CYS A 609 -10.64 -21.13 -14.27
C CYS A 609 -11.29 -21.57 -12.96
N TYR A 610 -12.21 -20.77 -12.43
CA TYR A 610 -12.86 -21.05 -11.14
C TYR A 610 -11.89 -21.19 -9.95
N GLY A 611 -10.64 -20.74 -10.06
CA GLY A 611 -9.62 -20.86 -9.01
C GLY A 611 -9.97 -20.08 -7.74
N GLY A 612 -10.84 -19.07 -7.83
CA GLY A 612 -11.44 -18.33 -6.71
C GLY A 612 -12.93 -18.66 -6.49
N HIS A 613 -13.47 -19.69 -7.14
CA HIS A 613 -14.86 -20.11 -6.97
C HIS A 613 -15.01 -20.99 -5.72
N VAL A 614 -15.59 -20.41 -4.67
CA VAL A 614 -15.74 -21.02 -3.33
C VAL A 614 -17.19 -21.33 -2.96
N PHE A 615 -18.14 -20.97 -3.84
CA PHE A 615 -19.56 -21.02 -3.54
C PHE A 615 -20.04 -22.46 -3.31
N GLY A 616 -20.71 -22.70 -2.19
CA GLY A 616 -21.21 -24.04 -1.86
C GLY A 616 -20.14 -25.11 -1.67
N LYS A 617 -18.88 -24.72 -1.40
CA LYS A 617 -17.73 -25.63 -1.22
C LYS A 617 -17.20 -25.63 0.22
N ASN A 618 -16.54 -26.71 0.60
CA ASN A 618 -15.68 -26.79 1.78
C ASN A 618 -14.19 -26.80 1.39
N GLU A 619 -13.29 -26.83 2.37
CA GLU A 619 -11.84 -26.79 2.17
C GLU A 619 -11.28 -27.96 1.34
N ASN A 620 -11.95 -29.12 1.32
CA ASN A 620 -11.54 -30.27 0.52
C ASN A 620 -12.13 -30.24 -0.90
N GLU A 621 -13.01 -29.28 -1.19
CA GLU A 621 -13.66 -29.07 -2.49
C GLU A 621 -13.08 -27.85 -3.23
N SER A 622 -12.21 -27.06 -2.59
CA SER A 622 -11.61 -25.86 -3.16
C SER A 622 -10.20 -25.63 -2.62
N ILE A 623 -9.20 -25.62 -3.51
CA ILE A 623 -7.82 -25.26 -3.18
C ILE A 623 -7.72 -23.85 -2.56
N ALA A 624 -8.57 -22.90 -2.99
CA ALA A 624 -8.60 -21.56 -2.39
C ALA A 624 -9.05 -21.60 -0.93
N LEU A 625 -10.13 -22.32 -0.61
CA LEU A 625 -10.58 -22.51 0.77
C LEU A 625 -9.54 -23.25 1.60
N LYS A 626 -8.87 -24.27 1.02
CA LYS A 626 -7.80 -25.00 1.69
C LYS A 626 -6.64 -24.10 2.09
N TYR A 627 -6.19 -23.21 1.20
CA TYR A 627 -5.14 -22.24 1.56
C TYR A 627 -5.58 -21.29 2.68
N LEU A 628 -6.82 -20.79 2.64
CA LEU A 628 -7.35 -19.96 3.73
C LEU A 628 -7.40 -20.71 5.06
N SER A 629 -7.77 -22.00 5.06
CA SER A 629 -7.82 -22.82 6.28
C SER A 629 -6.44 -23.16 6.84
N LEU A 630 -5.41 -23.25 5.97
CA LEU A 630 -4.01 -23.33 6.38
C LEU A 630 -3.46 -22.01 6.97
N GLY A 631 -4.20 -20.91 6.83
CA GLY A 631 -3.83 -19.60 7.35
C GLY A 631 -3.08 -18.70 6.37
N THR A 632 -3.27 -18.92 5.07
CA THR A 632 -2.90 -17.93 4.06
C THR A 632 -3.68 -16.62 4.28
N ASN A 633 -2.97 -15.50 4.32
CA ASN A 633 -3.58 -14.19 4.60
C ASN A 633 -4.43 -13.68 3.44
N VAL A 634 -4.01 -13.98 2.20
CA VAL A 634 -4.68 -13.50 1.00
C VAL A 634 -4.69 -14.59 -0.09
N VAL A 635 -5.86 -14.87 -0.65
CA VAL A 635 -6.03 -15.69 -1.86
C VAL A 635 -6.76 -14.89 -2.93
N ILE A 636 -6.19 -14.84 -4.13
CA ILE A 636 -6.76 -14.17 -5.30
C ILE A 636 -6.98 -15.20 -6.40
N GLY A 637 -8.18 -15.22 -6.98
CA GLY A 637 -8.52 -16.13 -8.06
C GLY A 637 -9.78 -15.70 -8.80
N SER A 638 -10.06 -16.38 -9.92
CA SER A 638 -11.24 -16.12 -10.74
C SER A 638 -12.47 -16.87 -10.25
N THR A 639 -13.64 -16.23 -10.24
CA THR A 639 -14.93 -16.87 -9.96
C THR A 639 -15.54 -17.62 -11.15
N SER A 640 -14.97 -17.46 -12.35
CA SER A 640 -15.49 -17.93 -13.65
C SER A 640 -14.35 -18.41 -14.57
N THR A 641 -14.64 -18.63 -15.86
CA THR A 641 -13.62 -18.95 -16.87
C THR A 641 -12.59 -17.82 -17.00
N SER A 642 -11.31 -18.09 -16.75
CA SER A 642 -10.22 -17.14 -16.96
C SER A 642 -9.49 -17.38 -18.26
N TYR A 643 -9.03 -16.27 -18.86
CA TYR A 643 -8.28 -16.27 -20.10
C TYR A 643 -6.86 -15.77 -19.86
N GLY A 644 -5.92 -16.35 -20.59
CA GLY A 644 -4.56 -15.85 -20.66
C GLY A 644 -3.90 -16.09 -22.01
N SER A 645 -2.71 -15.53 -22.11
CA SER A 645 -1.78 -15.58 -23.23
C SER A 645 -1.14 -16.96 -23.34
N VAL A 646 -0.89 -17.40 -24.56
CA VAL A 646 -0.12 -18.62 -24.80
C VAL A 646 1.39 -18.34 -24.76
N ALA A 647 1.78 -17.14 -25.16
CA ALA A 647 3.13 -16.59 -25.07
C ALA A 647 3.05 -15.05 -24.94
N PRO A 648 4.14 -14.37 -24.56
CA PRO A 648 4.20 -12.91 -24.59
C PRO A 648 3.90 -12.33 -26.00
N PRO A 649 3.32 -11.12 -26.09
CA PRO A 649 3.01 -10.19 -25.00
C PRO A 649 1.87 -10.68 -24.11
N LEU A 650 1.95 -10.38 -22.81
CA LEU A 650 0.94 -10.81 -21.84
C LEU A 650 -0.37 -10.03 -22.00
N ILE A 651 -1.49 -10.73 -21.84
CA ILE A 651 -2.86 -10.24 -21.87
C ILE A 651 -3.67 -10.82 -20.69
N ALA A 652 -4.87 -10.30 -20.45
CA ALA A 652 -5.86 -10.88 -19.53
C ALA A 652 -5.24 -11.30 -18.17
N ALA A 653 -5.46 -12.54 -17.71
CA ALA A 653 -5.02 -13.02 -16.41
C ALA A 653 -3.49 -12.91 -16.20
N ASP A 654 -2.66 -13.22 -17.21
CA ASP A 654 -1.20 -13.17 -17.04
C ASP A 654 -0.71 -11.73 -16.86
N LEU A 655 -1.26 -10.78 -17.65
CA LEU A 655 -0.88 -9.37 -17.52
C LEU A 655 -1.32 -8.82 -16.17
N PHE A 656 -2.55 -9.15 -15.74
CA PHE A 656 -3.04 -8.78 -14.42
C PHE A 656 -2.16 -9.34 -13.29
N ALA A 657 -1.82 -10.63 -13.34
CA ALA A 657 -0.96 -11.30 -12.37
C ALA A 657 0.43 -10.67 -12.33
N GLN A 658 1.03 -10.38 -13.49
CA GLN A 658 2.33 -9.73 -13.58
C GLN A 658 2.31 -8.35 -12.92
N LEU A 659 1.31 -7.52 -13.23
CA LEU A 659 1.17 -6.17 -12.67
C LEU A 659 0.93 -6.23 -11.15
N PHE A 660 0.14 -7.20 -10.68
CA PHE A 660 -0.07 -7.43 -9.25
C PHE A 660 1.24 -7.72 -8.53
N TRP A 661 2.03 -8.68 -9.03
CA TRP A 661 3.31 -9.03 -8.41
C TRP A 661 4.34 -7.91 -8.47
N GLN A 662 4.32 -7.08 -9.52
CA GLN A 662 5.12 -5.86 -9.58
C GLN A 662 4.75 -4.90 -8.45
N HIS A 663 3.47 -4.63 -8.22
CA HIS A 663 3.03 -3.74 -7.13
C HIS A 663 3.32 -4.33 -5.73
N ILE A 664 3.25 -5.65 -5.57
CA ILE A 664 3.69 -6.32 -4.33
C ILE A 664 5.17 -6.04 -4.08
N ARG A 665 6.02 -6.20 -5.10
CA ARG A 665 7.47 -5.91 -5.00
C ARG A 665 7.77 -4.45 -4.73
N GLU A 666 6.93 -3.55 -5.21
CA GLU A 666 7.02 -2.13 -4.90
C GLU A 666 6.65 -1.81 -3.45
N GLY A 667 6.06 -2.77 -2.71
CA GLY A 667 5.78 -2.67 -1.29
C GLY A 667 4.52 -1.92 -0.93
N TYR A 668 3.51 -1.97 -1.79
CA TYR A 668 2.16 -1.52 -1.45
C TYR A 668 1.43 -2.55 -0.56
N LEU A 669 0.33 -2.13 0.07
CA LEU A 669 -0.60 -3.05 0.73
C LEU A 669 -1.09 -4.09 -0.29
N VAL A 670 -1.42 -5.31 0.15
CA VAL A 670 -1.80 -6.36 -0.81
C VAL A 670 -3.15 -6.02 -1.48
N GLY A 671 -4.12 -5.48 -0.73
CA GLY A 671 -5.38 -5.00 -1.31
C GLY A 671 -5.20 -3.80 -2.25
N GLU A 672 -4.27 -2.91 -1.93
CA GLU A 672 -3.92 -1.78 -2.81
C GLU A 672 -3.22 -2.27 -4.09
N SER A 673 -2.30 -3.24 -3.98
CA SER A 673 -1.62 -3.84 -5.12
C SER A 673 -2.61 -4.47 -6.09
N PHE A 674 -3.65 -5.11 -5.56
CA PHE A 674 -4.75 -5.67 -6.35
C PHE A 674 -5.53 -4.59 -7.11
N GLN A 675 -5.90 -3.49 -6.44
CA GLN A 675 -6.57 -2.35 -7.08
C GLN A 675 -5.67 -1.68 -8.14
N ARG A 676 -4.40 -1.42 -7.81
CA ARG A 676 -3.43 -0.82 -8.72
C ARG A 676 -3.20 -1.70 -9.95
N ALA A 677 -3.11 -3.02 -9.78
CA ALA A 677 -2.98 -3.93 -10.90
C ALA A 677 -4.15 -3.81 -11.89
N LYS A 678 -5.39 -3.66 -11.40
CA LYS A 678 -6.55 -3.39 -12.26
C LYS A 678 -6.43 -2.05 -13.00
N ILE A 679 -5.98 -0.99 -12.33
CA ILE A 679 -5.79 0.34 -12.93
C ILE A 679 -4.70 0.30 -14.00
N SER A 680 -3.52 -0.23 -13.65
CA SER A 680 -2.38 -0.40 -14.56
C SER A 680 -2.74 -1.28 -15.74
N PHE A 681 -3.55 -2.33 -15.53
CA PHE A 681 -4.05 -3.19 -16.60
C PHE A 681 -4.90 -2.41 -17.60
N VAL A 682 -5.85 -1.60 -17.11
CA VAL A 682 -6.68 -0.75 -17.97
C VAL A 682 -5.81 0.24 -18.74
N GLN A 683 -4.86 0.91 -18.08
CA GLN A 683 -3.96 1.86 -18.72
C GLN A 683 -3.13 1.19 -19.82
N GLU A 684 -2.57 0.01 -19.55
CA GLU A 684 -1.78 -0.75 -20.52
C GLU A 684 -2.61 -1.17 -21.72
N MET A 685 -3.83 -1.68 -21.52
CA MET A 685 -4.71 -2.09 -22.62
C MET A 685 -5.24 -0.89 -23.41
N MET A 686 -5.56 0.22 -22.75
CA MET A 686 -5.86 1.49 -23.44
C MET A 686 -4.68 1.96 -24.29
N ASN A 687 -3.45 1.86 -23.79
CA ASN A 687 -2.26 2.27 -24.52
C ASN A 687 -1.96 1.36 -25.71
N ARG A 688 -2.05 0.04 -25.54
CA ARG A 688 -1.72 -0.96 -26.59
C ARG A 688 -2.74 -1.00 -27.72
N GLN A 689 -4.04 -0.98 -27.39
CA GLN A 689 -5.10 -1.22 -28.37
C GLN A 689 -6.24 -0.19 -28.35
N GLY A 690 -6.29 0.72 -27.37
CA GLY A 690 -7.29 1.80 -27.32
C GLY A 690 -8.66 1.39 -26.79
N TYR A 691 -8.83 0.15 -26.33
CA TYR A 691 -10.08 -0.40 -25.79
C TYR A 691 -9.83 -1.61 -24.89
N LEU A 692 -10.81 -1.97 -24.06
CA LEU A 692 -10.88 -3.25 -23.36
C LEU A 692 -11.79 -4.18 -24.17
N ASP A 693 -11.27 -5.33 -24.59
CA ASP A 693 -12.10 -6.36 -25.21
C ASP A 693 -12.81 -7.24 -24.16
N GLY A 694 -13.49 -8.29 -24.61
CA GLY A 694 -14.29 -9.14 -23.73
C GLY A 694 -13.42 -9.79 -22.66
N GLU A 695 -12.26 -10.35 -23.05
CA GLU A 695 -11.33 -11.02 -22.15
C GLU A 695 -10.76 -10.03 -21.12
N ASP A 696 -10.40 -8.82 -21.55
CA ASP A 696 -9.88 -7.76 -20.68
C ASP A 696 -10.94 -7.31 -19.65
N GLN A 697 -12.17 -7.08 -20.10
CA GLN A 697 -13.29 -6.72 -19.23
C GLN A 697 -13.58 -7.83 -18.22
N LYS A 698 -13.60 -9.08 -18.69
CA LYS A 698 -13.87 -10.27 -17.88
C LYS A 698 -12.81 -10.43 -16.79
N THR A 699 -11.52 -10.32 -17.12
CA THR A 699 -10.42 -10.34 -16.12
C THR A 699 -10.62 -9.32 -15.00
N LEU A 700 -11.00 -8.08 -15.31
CA LEU A 700 -11.16 -7.02 -14.30
C LEU A 700 -12.27 -7.30 -13.28
N ILE A 701 -13.32 -8.03 -13.68
CA ILE A 701 -14.51 -8.24 -12.84
C ILE A 701 -14.57 -9.61 -12.20
N GLN A 702 -13.92 -10.63 -12.76
CA GLN A 702 -13.99 -12.00 -12.26
C GLN A 702 -12.97 -12.34 -11.16
N PHE A 703 -11.85 -11.61 -11.11
CA PHE A 703 -10.84 -11.82 -10.08
C PHE A 703 -11.31 -11.16 -8.79
N VAL A 704 -11.37 -11.97 -7.73
CA VAL A 704 -11.81 -11.58 -6.38
C VAL A 704 -10.66 -11.70 -5.39
N TYR A 705 -10.77 -10.96 -4.29
CA TYR A 705 -9.74 -10.88 -3.24
C TYR A 705 -10.30 -11.45 -1.93
N TYR A 706 -9.77 -12.58 -1.49
CA TYR A 706 -10.07 -13.15 -0.19
C TYR A 706 -8.98 -12.80 0.82
N GLY A 707 -9.31 -12.05 1.87
CA GLY A 707 -8.38 -11.58 2.90
C GLY A 707 -8.63 -10.13 3.34
N ASP A 708 -7.75 -9.62 4.19
CA ASP A 708 -7.76 -8.22 4.64
C ASP A 708 -7.08 -7.29 3.63
N PRO A 709 -7.76 -6.25 3.10
CA PRO A 709 -7.14 -5.31 2.17
C PRO A 709 -5.95 -4.55 2.77
N PHE A 710 -5.84 -4.47 4.10
CA PHE A 710 -4.72 -3.85 4.84
C PHE A 710 -3.58 -4.80 5.17
N PHE A 711 -3.65 -6.07 4.74
CA PHE A 711 -2.52 -6.96 4.89
C PHE A 711 -1.31 -6.40 4.14
N ILE A 712 -0.16 -6.38 4.83
CA ILE A 712 1.11 -5.99 4.25
C ILE A 712 2.15 -7.05 4.54
N TYR A 713 2.86 -7.45 3.48
CA TYR A 713 4.00 -8.34 3.63
C TYR A 713 5.20 -7.55 4.16
N GLU A 714 5.64 -7.87 5.38
CA GLU A 714 6.77 -7.22 6.04
C GLU A 714 8.07 -8.05 5.96
N GLY A 715 8.32 -8.72 4.83
CA GLY A 715 9.56 -9.46 4.61
C GLY A 715 10.76 -8.54 4.31
N LYS A 716 11.96 -9.11 4.44
CA LYS A 716 13.23 -8.38 4.29
C LYS A 716 13.42 -7.86 2.86
N GLU A 717 12.77 -8.50 1.90
CA GLU A 717 12.94 -8.27 0.46
C GLU A 717 12.16 -7.04 -0.07
N ILE A 718 11.14 -6.54 0.64
CA ILE A 718 10.17 -5.55 0.09
C ILE A 718 10.14 -4.24 0.87
N GLN A 719 10.47 -3.11 0.21
CA GLN A 719 10.36 -1.76 0.78
C GLN A 719 8.95 -1.22 0.78
N ILE A 720 8.36 -1.12 1.98
CA ILE A 720 7.03 -0.56 2.18
C ILE A 720 6.99 0.88 1.65
N LYS A 721 6.13 1.13 0.67
CA LYS A 721 5.89 2.47 0.13
C LYS A 721 4.70 3.12 0.85
N ARG A 722 4.74 4.46 0.91
CA ARG A 722 3.56 5.24 1.25
C ARG A 722 2.61 5.25 0.05
N VAL A 723 1.31 5.35 0.35
CA VAL A 723 0.25 5.46 -0.64
C VAL A 723 0.45 6.76 -1.44
N ASN A 724 0.96 6.63 -2.66
CA ASN A 724 0.93 7.72 -3.64
C ASN A 724 -0.37 7.62 -4.44
N LEU A 725 -0.96 8.74 -4.84
CA LEU A 725 -2.14 8.68 -5.70
C LEU A 725 -1.80 8.00 -7.02
N ILE A 726 -2.63 7.05 -7.44
CA ILE A 726 -2.55 6.44 -8.78
C ILE A 726 -3.51 7.19 -9.68
N ASP A 727 -3.02 7.64 -10.83
CA ASP A 727 -3.85 8.28 -11.83
C ASP A 727 -4.85 7.27 -12.39
N ARG A 728 -6.09 7.69 -12.60
CA ARG A 728 -7.17 6.82 -13.09
C ARG A 728 -7.56 7.22 -14.49
N PRO A 729 -7.85 6.25 -15.38
CA PRO A 729 -8.29 6.58 -16.72
C PRO A 729 -9.66 7.28 -16.70
N ASP A 730 -9.73 8.51 -17.23
CA ASP A 730 -10.95 9.34 -17.28
C ASP A 730 -12.09 8.68 -18.10
N LYS A 731 -11.73 7.90 -19.14
CA LYS A 731 -12.68 7.22 -20.02
C LYS A 731 -12.18 5.82 -20.39
N ILE A 732 -12.96 4.80 -20.05
CA ILE A 732 -12.71 3.41 -20.45
C ILE A 732 -13.56 3.10 -21.67
N ARG A 733 -12.90 2.80 -22.81
CA ARG A 733 -13.58 2.32 -24.02
C ARG A 733 -13.68 0.80 -23.96
N THR A 734 -14.87 0.25 -24.13
CA THR A 734 -15.10 -1.20 -24.16
C THR A 734 -15.64 -1.65 -25.51
N ILE A 735 -15.26 -2.85 -25.92
CA ILE A 735 -15.84 -3.55 -27.06
C ILE A 735 -16.38 -4.90 -26.59
N SER A 736 -17.44 -5.39 -27.23
CA SER A 736 -17.99 -6.70 -26.90
C SER A 736 -18.21 -7.51 -28.16
N ASP A 737 -18.01 -8.81 -28.03
CA ASP A 737 -18.38 -9.85 -28.99
C ASP A 737 -19.79 -10.41 -28.75
N HIS A 738 -20.51 -9.89 -27.75
CA HIS A 738 -21.79 -10.43 -27.33
C HIS A 738 -22.91 -10.17 -28.36
N LYS A 739 -23.79 -11.16 -28.48
CA LYS A 739 -25.00 -11.14 -29.32
C LYS A 739 -25.91 -9.97 -28.99
N ASN A 740 -25.85 -8.93 -29.81
CA ASN A 740 -27.02 -8.14 -30.18
C ASN A 740 -27.00 -7.98 -31.71
N GLY A 741 -27.34 -9.06 -32.42
CA GLY A 741 -27.72 -9.01 -33.84
C GLY A 741 -26.65 -9.30 -34.90
N GLY A 742 -25.51 -9.93 -34.59
CA GLY A 742 -24.56 -10.42 -35.60
C GLY A 742 -24.83 -11.87 -35.98
N SER A 743 -25.18 -12.13 -37.24
CA SER A 743 -25.24 -13.49 -37.83
C SER A 743 -23.89 -14.20 -37.67
N SER A 744 -23.89 -15.47 -37.29
CA SER A 744 -22.73 -16.36 -37.48
C SER A 744 -22.26 -16.21 -38.92
N MET A 745 -21.02 -15.79 -39.11
CA MET A 745 -20.44 -15.67 -40.45
C MET A 745 -19.87 -17.02 -40.85
N ASP A 746 -20.05 -17.37 -42.12
CA ASP A 746 -19.28 -18.47 -42.72
C ASP A 746 -17.80 -18.14 -42.60
N ILE A 747 -17.04 -19.08 -42.06
CA ILE A 747 -15.61 -18.89 -41.82
C ILE A 747 -14.87 -19.23 -43.11
N PRO A 748 -14.14 -18.29 -43.73
CA PRO A 748 -13.38 -18.59 -44.94
C PRO A 748 -12.42 -19.76 -44.70
N GLU A 749 -12.28 -20.66 -45.68
CA GLU A 749 -11.46 -21.86 -45.55
C GLU A 749 -10.00 -21.54 -45.20
N GLU A 750 -9.45 -20.48 -45.80
CA GLU A 750 -8.11 -19.96 -45.49
C GLU A 750 -7.99 -19.51 -44.03
N THR A 751 -9.01 -18.84 -43.49
CA THR A 751 -9.06 -18.43 -42.08
C THR A 751 -9.12 -19.66 -41.17
N MET A 752 -9.92 -20.68 -41.53
CA MET A 752 -9.98 -21.94 -40.78
C MET A 752 -8.65 -22.69 -40.78
N GLN A 753 -7.95 -22.74 -41.91
CA GLN A 753 -6.61 -23.33 -41.99
C GLN A 753 -5.62 -22.58 -41.10
N HIS A 754 -5.69 -21.25 -41.08
CA HIS A 754 -4.84 -20.40 -40.23
C HIS A 754 -5.14 -20.58 -38.74
N VAL A 755 -6.42 -20.69 -38.36
CA VAL A 755 -6.85 -20.99 -36.98
C VAL A 755 -6.29 -22.34 -36.54
N LYS A 756 -6.49 -23.38 -37.37
CA LYS A 756 -5.98 -24.72 -37.06
C LYS A 756 -4.46 -24.74 -36.94
N SER A 757 -3.73 -24.11 -37.86
CA SER A 757 -2.26 -24.08 -37.82
C SER A 757 -1.74 -23.34 -36.58
N THR A 758 -2.38 -22.24 -36.18
CA THR A 758 -2.01 -21.44 -35.00
C THR A 758 -2.25 -22.19 -33.70
N LEU A 759 -3.34 -22.95 -33.60
CA LEU A 759 -3.75 -23.61 -32.36
C LEU A 759 -3.32 -25.07 -32.24
N LYS A 760 -2.83 -25.70 -33.31
CA LYS A 760 -2.46 -27.13 -33.34
C LYS A 760 -1.48 -27.53 -32.24
N SER A 761 -0.56 -26.65 -31.86
CA SER A 761 0.42 -26.90 -30.78
C SER A 761 -0.17 -26.79 -29.37
N TYR A 762 -1.39 -26.24 -29.24
CA TYR A 762 -1.99 -25.86 -27.97
C TYR A 762 -3.31 -26.57 -27.67
N LEU A 763 -4.03 -27.03 -28.70
CA LEU A 763 -5.29 -27.74 -28.59
C LEU A 763 -5.16 -29.12 -29.24
N PRO A 764 -4.82 -30.17 -28.47
CA PRO A 764 -4.89 -31.53 -28.98
C PRO A 764 -6.34 -31.84 -29.41
N GLY A 765 -6.50 -32.46 -30.59
CA GLY A 765 -7.82 -32.85 -31.09
C GLY A 765 -8.66 -31.73 -31.74
N ILE A 766 -8.03 -30.60 -32.11
CA ILE A 766 -8.71 -29.42 -32.71
C ILE A 766 -9.60 -29.73 -33.92
N ASP A 767 -9.39 -30.84 -34.63
CA ASP A 767 -10.23 -31.23 -35.77
C ASP A 767 -11.69 -31.50 -35.39
N ASN A 768 -11.97 -31.78 -34.12
CA ASN A 768 -13.32 -31.98 -33.57
C ASN A 768 -13.86 -30.74 -32.84
N ALA A 769 -13.18 -29.60 -32.94
CA ALA A 769 -13.57 -28.38 -32.25
C ALA A 769 -14.74 -27.68 -32.95
N ASP A 770 -15.64 -27.12 -32.15
CA ASP A 770 -16.67 -26.20 -32.65
C ASP A 770 -16.05 -24.81 -32.84
N VAL A 771 -16.25 -24.19 -33.99
CA VAL A 771 -15.60 -22.93 -34.35
C VAL A 771 -16.64 -21.91 -34.80
N LYS A 772 -16.56 -20.73 -34.20
CA LYS A 772 -17.49 -19.63 -34.44
C LYS A 772 -16.74 -18.35 -34.75
N MET A 773 -17.21 -17.60 -35.75
CA MET A 773 -16.68 -16.28 -36.12
C MET A 773 -17.70 -15.17 -35.82
N SER A 774 -17.23 -14.11 -35.17
CA SER A 774 -18.00 -12.94 -34.74
C SER A 774 -17.28 -11.63 -35.11
N ARG A 775 -18.02 -10.57 -35.44
CA ARG A 775 -17.44 -9.21 -35.57
C ARG A 775 -17.42 -8.49 -34.23
N LEU A 776 -16.36 -7.73 -33.98
CA LEU A 776 -16.26 -6.93 -32.76
C LEU A 776 -17.15 -5.68 -32.87
N GLN A 777 -17.96 -5.44 -31.84
CA GLN A 777 -18.84 -4.27 -31.77
C GLN A 777 -18.35 -3.30 -30.70
N ILE A 778 -18.34 -1.98 -31.02
CA ILE A 778 -18.07 -0.96 -30.01
C ILE A 778 -19.25 -0.95 -29.04
N GLY A 779 -18.97 -1.15 -27.76
CA GLY A 779 -19.96 -0.95 -26.72
C GLY A 779 -20.41 0.50 -26.74
N SER A 780 -21.69 0.76 -27.07
CA SER A 780 -22.29 2.03 -26.70
C SER A 780 -22.23 2.11 -25.18
N SER A 781 -21.47 3.07 -24.64
CA SER A 781 -21.46 3.36 -23.21
C SER A 781 -22.91 3.40 -22.74
N ARG A 782 -23.33 2.45 -21.89
CA ARG A 782 -24.63 2.49 -21.23
C ARG A 782 -24.56 3.58 -20.15
N THR A 783 -24.44 4.84 -20.59
CA THR A 783 -24.95 5.94 -19.80
C THR A 783 -26.46 5.76 -19.80
N VAL A 784 -27.00 5.28 -18.69
CA VAL A 784 -28.44 5.36 -18.44
C VAL A 784 -28.73 6.85 -18.27
N SER A 785 -28.97 7.55 -19.38
CA SER A 785 -29.64 8.84 -19.35
C SER A 785 -31.06 8.58 -18.84
N ALA A 786 -31.46 9.33 -17.81
CA ALA A 786 -32.80 9.28 -17.23
C ALA A 786 -33.91 9.75 -18.19
N ASP A 787 -33.56 10.17 -19.41
CA ASP A 787 -34.49 10.52 -20.47
C ASP A 787 -34.49 9.44 -21.55
N GLY A 788 -35.67 8.92 -21.86
CA GLY A 788 -35.96 7.88 -22.85
C GLY A 788 -35.64 8.23 -24.30
N GLN A 789 -34.40 8.64 -24.60
CA GLN A 789 -33.92 8.83 -25.95
C GLN A 789 -33.30 7.55 -26.52
N LYS A 790 -33.66 7.27 -27.78
CA LYS A 790 -33.37 6.08 -28.57
C LYS A 790 -31.94 5.55 -28.39
N GLN A 791 -31.83 4.26 -28.07
CA GLN A 791 -30.59 3.49 -28.10
C GLN A 791 -29.87 3.70 -29.45
N SER A 792 -28.68 4.30 -29.43
CA SER A 792 -27.83 4.39 -30.61
C SER A 792 -27.41 2.97 -31.03
N LYS A 793 -27.68 2.56 -32.28
CA LYS A 793 -27.24 1.26 -32.80
C LYS A 793 -25.72 1.08 -32.57
N PRO A 794 -25.26 -0.08 -32.09
CA PRO A 794 -23.83 -0.33 -31.86
C PRO A 794 -23.05 -0.15 -33.17
N LYS A 795 -21.95 0.61 -33.12
CA LYS A 795 -21.08 0.85 -34.27
C LYS A 795 -20.14 -0.35 -34.38
N VAL A 796 -20.32 -1.16 -35.42
CA VAL A 796 -19.46 -2.32 -35.72
C VAL A 796 -18.06 -1.81 -36.07
N LEU A 797 -17.01 -2.37 -35.45
CA LEU A 797 -15.63 -2.15 -35.92
C LEU A 797 -15.47 -2.98 -37.20
N SER A 798 -15.47 -2.33 -38.36
CA SER A 798 -15.42 -2.99 -39.67
C SER A 798 -14.11 -3.74 -39.95
N ASP A 799 -13.07 -3.52 -39.13
CA ASP A 799 -11.70 -3.84 -39.49
C ASP A 799 -11.09 -5.00 -38.65
N LYS A 800 -11.86 -5.61 -37.75
CA LYS A 800 -11.42 -6.74 -36.92
C LYS A 800 -12.54 -7.74 -36.68
N PHE A 801 -12.19 -9.02 -36.66
CA PHE A 801 -13.10 -10.10 -36.32
C PHE A 801 -12.45 -11.06 -35.33
N MET A 802 -13.27 -11.82 -34.64
CA MET A 802 -12.87 -12.75 -33.61
C MET A 802 -13.37 -14.15 -33.94
N VAL A 803 -12.49 -15.13 -33.79
CA VAL A 803 -12.82 -16.55 -33.92
C VAL A 803 -12.72 -17.19 -32.54
N THR A 804 -13.81 -17.82 -32.09
CA THR A 804 -13.87 -18.61 -30.87
C THR A 804 -13.86 -20.09 -31.26
N VAL A 805 -12.88 -20.83 -30.73
CA VAL A 805 -12.72 -22.28 -30.89
C VAL A 805 -13.03 -22.94 -29.57
N ARG A 806 -14.00 -23.85 -29.57
CA ARG A 806 -14.40 -24.65 -28.41
C ARG A 806 -13.98 -26.09 -28.65
N ASN A 807 -12.84 -26.46 -28.08
CA ASN A 807 -12.26 -27.79 -28.21
C ASN A 807 -12.78 -28.72 -27.10
N PRO A 808 -13.43 -29.86 -27.43
CA PRO A 808 -13.84 -30.82 -26.42
C PRO A 808 -12.62 -31.52 -25.83
N ILE A 809 -12.55 -31.60 -24.50
CA ILE A 809 -11.51 -32.31 -23.78
C ILE A 809 -12.14 -33.38 -22.89
N GLN A 810 -11.48 -34.52 -22.76
CA GLN A 810 -11.93 -35.61 -21.91
C GLN A 810 -11.02 -35.67 -20.68
N ILE A 811 -11.57 -35.40 -19.50
CA ILE A 811 -10.87 -35.54 -18.23
C ILE A 811 -11.61 -36.61 -17.44
N ASN A 812 -10.95 -37.76 -17.23
CA ASN A 812 -11.56 -38.97 -16.72
C ASN A 812 -12.79 -39.39 -17.57
N GLN A 813 -13.95 -39.55 -16.95
CA GLN A 813 -15.20 -39.93 -17.63
C GLN A 813 -16.05 -38.73 -18.08
N ASN A 814 -15.65 -37.51 -17.73
CA ASN A 814 -16.40 -36.29 -18.03
C ASN A 814 -15.83 -35.55 -19.24
N ARG A 815 -16.73 -34.93 -20.01
CA ARG A 815 -16.40 -34.08 -21.15
C ARG A 815 -16.45 -32.61 -20.74
N TYR A 816 -15.33 -31.92 -20.89
CA TYR A 816 -15.18 -30.48 -20.68
C TYR A 816 -14.81 -29.79 -21.99
N TYR A 817 -14.59 -28.48 -21.95
CA TYR A 817 -14.21 -27.70 -23.12
C TYR A 817 -13.08 -26.73 -22.81
N GLN A 818 -12.06 -26.74 -23.66
CA GLN A 818 -11.03 -25.70 -23.68
C GLN A 818 -11.39 -24.69 -24.77
N ILE A 819 -11.38 -23.41 -24.42
CA ILE A 819 -11.79 -22.32 -25.31
C ILE A 819 -10.55 -21.53 -25.73
N ALA A 820 -10.37 -21.35 -27.04
CA ALA A 820 -9.39 -20.42 -27.59
C ALA A 820 -10.09 -19.30 -28.37
N ARG A 821 -9.60 -18.09 -28.23
CA ARG A 821 -10.16 -16.89 -28.86
C ARG A 821 -9.05 -16.17 -29.62
N LEU A 822 -9.24 -16.03 -30.93
CA LEU A 822 -8.28 -15.41 -31.84
C LEU A 822 -8.89 -14.13 -32.39
N THR A 823 -8.17 -13.02 -32.24
CA THR A 823 -8.54 -11.76 -32.90
C THR A 823 -7.70 -11.59 -34.16
N PHE A 824 -8.37 -11.25 -35.25
CA PHE A 824 -7.77 -11.00 -36.55
C PHE A 824 -7.89 -9.54 -36.96
N ASP A 825 -6.90 -9.05 -37.69
CA ASP A 825 -6.99 -7.76 -38.39
C ASP A 825 -7.71 -7.88 -39.74
N LYS A 826 -7.92 -6.74 -40.41
CA LYS A 826 -8.53 -6.68 -41.74
C LYS A 826 -7.77 -7.43 -42.85
N LYS A 827 -6.49 -7.78 -42.61
CA LYS A 827 -5.66 -8.52 -43.56
C LYS A 827 -5.67 -10.03 -43.27
N GLY A 828 -6.42 -10.48 -42.26
CA GLY A 828 -6.48 -11.88 -41.85
C GLY A 828 -5.30 -12.34 -41.01
N SER A 829 -4.49 -11.41 -40.46
CA SER A 829 -3.39 -11.74 -39.55
C SER A 829 -3.87 -11.84 -38.10
N VAL A 830 -3.39 -12.85 -37.37
CA VAL A 830 -3.70 -13.01 -35.94
C VAL A 830 -2.97 -11.94 -35.12
N ILE A 831 -3.72 -11.14 -34.36
CA ILE A 831 -3.17 -10.08 -33.50
C ILE A 831 -3.21 -10.42 -32.01
N LYS A 832 -4.11 -11.31 -31.59
CA LYS A 832 -4.27 -11.73 -30.18
C LYS A 832 -4.75 -13.18 -30.15
N VAL A 833 -4.15 -13.99 -29.28
CA VAL A 833 -4.63 -15.36 -28.96
C VAL A 833 -4.80 -15.45 -27.45
N ALA A 834 -6.01 -15.73 -27.01
CA ALA A 834 -6.37 -15.97 -25.62
C ALA A 834 -6.85 -17.42 -25.46
N MET A 835 -6.46 -18.09 -24.38
CA MET A 835 -6.88 -19.46 -24.06
C MET A 835 -7.46 -19.53 -22.65
N SER A 836 -8.51 -20.33 -22.50
CA SER A 836 -9.11 -20.61 -21.20
C SER A 836 -8.13 -21.39 -20.32
N ARG A 837 -8.16 -21.06 -19.02
CA ARG A 837 -7.11 -21.40 -18.07
C ARG A 837 -7.32 -22.60 -17.18
#